data_AF-A0A7X9U937-F1
#
_entry.id   AF-A0A7X9U937-F1
#
_cell.length_a   1.000
_cell.length_b   1.000
_cell.length_c   1.000
_cell.angle_alpha   90.00
_cell.angle_beta   90.00
_cell.angle_gamma   90.00
#
_symmetry.space_group_name_H-M   'P 1'
#
loop_
_entity.id
_entity.type
_entity.pdbx_description
1 polymer ?
#
loop_
_entity_poly.entity_id
_entity_poly.type
_entity_poly.pdbx_seq_one_letter_code
_entity_poly.pdbx_strand_id
1 'polypeptide(L)'
;MKWNFLRLSFWLLALTLLIFSHNIFAQQYKIDKPANWVNTHIIEQPKHSDITKVRDGTLYLLLDNQTYIPNKQKQQRYTRLVMKALNQSGVDYISQLNLDFDPSYESLTLNSLTIIRNSERIDKLGSARMTVIQGESELADRIYNGSLSLNIIIDDMRSGDILDYSYTVTGSNPIYANKFSTRRTLNWSVPVVQQNMRVLWGKQTPLHINTINGAADIQETLNKYGKDYSITLFEEPLLEQNSQTPTWYDPYTQVYFSEFYDWGQVVNWAYPLYQSAIETPNSILDVAENIKATHTKTSDKIAAALRFSQDEVRYLGLEMGTNSHQPTSASETLSLRYGDCKDKTVLLISLLKAMGIEAFPALVDTEETKRLIELPATASVFNHVIVTLKQDGKHYWLDPTVNYQRGTLEYLAQPDYGYALIIDKGETALTSMAQKPVHTNVSVEDNFFIAEKVSEPSRFETQYTYAGFEAINRRSNIASSGLNSVAKSYFEYYQGFLNGLSINETMAISEQEQTGKLITKESYLIDEFWEKTDEGYEASFYASEIQNSVYEPKQVNRTDPLYFSYPNIINTTIKLHFTEKDWGFDSEKEEIDNDYFNLKTATEFNNNVLTLTYSYYAKQDHIKATQIDDYLAQRKKLISATHYPILKYAKASETPQTTADVLDSFGYSWLKYVLAGYILVLIFFFADWRLESAKKVKFEDSPFYAVSVSKFIIYSILSLGIFVNYWSYRNFKAIKERDNSSIMPIARGIFAFLWYYPLYLALAEHSQQQLNKNKVMPNWTALTLWLMVLASAFAYRMDEYATIVICIMPFLWLPLVSYIEQTDTSKEALHYNSYWRIRQHLISLAFAPLLFLGVLQEVNILPNAAIIKGDSLWPYQVHFLKRNRLTPENEEILYFYSDAVFDYREDGNGITENYIFSYYKNDDGKLESDLSHFKDIEKIEASYGKTKLDNTSIKVIKTDGSDFLLIVGRLNKQDKVLVEQINLRITANKVR
;
A
#
# COMPACT_ATOMS: atom_id res chain seq x y z
N MET A 1 55.62 4.59 58.57
CA MET A 1 55.69 5.21 57.22
C MET A 1 55.91 4.15 56.12
N LYS A 2 55.11 3.07 56.10
CA LYS A 2 55.30 1.90 55.21
C LYS A 2 53.99 1.31 54.65
N TRP A 3 52.89 2.07 54.65
CA TRP A 3 51.56 1.60 54.21
C TRP A 3 50.90 2.45 53.12
N ASN A 4 51.61 3.42 52.54
CA ASN A 4 51.08 4.26 51.45
C ASN A 4 51.69 3.96 50.07
N PHE A 5 52.71 3.10 49.97
CA PHE A 5 53.34 2.78 48.68
C PHE A 5 52.68 1.63 47.91
N LEU A 6 51.96 0.72 48.58
CA LEU A 6 51.27 -0.41 47.93
C LEU A 6 49.90 -0.05 47.34
N ARG A 7 49.27 1.05 47.78
CA ARG A 7 48.01 1.52 47.16
C ARG A 7 48.26 2.30 45.88
N LEU A 8 49.37 3.05 45.77
CA LEU A 8 49.67 3.78 44.54
C LEU A 8 50.01 2.86 43.37
N SER A 9 50.66 1.70 43.60
CA SER A 9 50.99 0.77 42.52
C SER A 9 49.77 0.04 41.94
N PHE A 10 48.75 -0.25 42.76
CA PHE A 10 47.50 -0.86 42.27
C PHE A 10 46.65 0.10 41.44
N TRP A 11 46.60 1.39 41.85
CA TRP A 11 45.92 2.42 41.06
C TRP A 11 46.71 2.79 39.80
N LEU A 12 48.04 2.79 39.82
CA LEU A 12 48.84 2.96 38.59
C LEU A 12 48.72 1.75 37.65
N LEU A 13 48.68 0.50 38.17
CA LEU A 13 48.50 -0.70 37.35
C LEU A 13 47.09 -0.75 36.73
N ALA A 14 46.06 -0.38 37.50
CA ALA A 14 44.69 -0.24 37.02
C ALA A 14 44.53 0.91 36.03
N LEU A 15 45.21 2.05 36.24
CA LEU A 15 45.22 3.15 35.28
C LEU A 15 46.00 2.78 34.00
N THR A 16 47.10 2.03 34.10
CA THR A 16 47.76 1.49 32.89
C THR A 16 46.93 0.43 32.20
N LEU A 17 46.21 -0.44 32.91
CA LEU A 17 45.29 -1.41 32.29
C LEU A 17 44.04 -0.73 31.68
N LEU A 18 43.61 0.42 32.21
CA LEU A 18 42.56 1.26 31.63
C LEU A 18 43.06 2.14 30.46
N ILE A 19 44.34 2.51 30.43
CA ILE A 19 44.96 3.23 29.31
C ILE A 19 45.38 2.26 28.19
N PHE A 20 45.66 0.99 28.51
CA PHE A 20 45.88 -0.09 27.52
C PHE A 20 44.60 -0.83 27.13
N SER A 21 43.45 -0.55 27.75
CA SER A 21 42.13 -0.90 27.21
C SER A 21 41.65 0.17 26.22
N HIS A 22 42.51 0.62 25.31
CA HIS A 22 42.00 0.86 23.97
C HIS A 22 41.67 -0.51 23.43
N ASN A 23 40.38 -0.83 23.37
CA ASN A 23 39.90 -1.81 22.43
C ASN A 23 40.53 -1.43 21.09
N ILE A 24 41.59 -2.13 20.70
CA ILE A 24 41.91 -2.31 19.30
C ILE A 24 40.70 -3.09 18.81
N PHE A 25 39.63 -2.37 18.46
CA PHE A 25 38.64 -2.92 17.54
C PHE A 25 39.47 -3.26 16.32
N ALA A 26 39.83 -4.54 16.19
CA ALA A 26 40.45 -5.03 14.97
C ALA A 26 39.55 -4.57 13.83
N GLN A 27 40.13 -3.81 12.90
CA GLN A 27 39.38 -3.31 11.75
C GLN A 27 38.72 -4.52 11.09
N GLN A 28 37.38 -4.55 11.08
CA GLN A 28 36.58 -5.70 10.61
C GLN A 28 36.71 -5.91 9.09
N TYR A 29 37.38 -4.98 8.40
CA TYR A 29 37.78 -5.06 7.01
C TYR A 29 39.22 -4.55 6.85
N LYS A 30 39.86 -4.84 5.71
CA LYS A 30 41.18 -4.32 5.34
C LYS A 30 41.12 -3.48 4.08
N ILE A 31 42.06 -2.57 3.91
CA ILE A 31 42.31 -1.88 2.64
C ILE A 31 43.67 -2.35 2.13
N ASP A 32 43.71 -3.07 1.02
CA ASP A 32 44.94 -3.59 0.43
C ASP A 32 44.75 -3.89 -1.06
N LYS A 33 45.84 -3.94 -1.83
CA LYS A 33 45.79 -4.25 -3.27
C LYS A 33 45.27 -5.68 -3.51
N PRO A 34 44.64 -5.94 -4.66
CA PRO A 34 44.25 -7.30 -5.01
C PRO A 34 45.47 -8.20 -5.17
N ALA A 35 45.31 -9.49 -4.88
CA ALA A 35 46.39 -10.46 -4.96
C ALA A 35 46.83 -10.73 -6.41
N ASN A 36 48.07 -11.17 -6.60
CA ASN A 36 48.70 -11.38 -7.92
C ASN A 36 48.02 -12.42 -8.84
N TRP A 37 47.08 -13.21 -8.33
CA TRP A 37 46.32 -14.16 -9.16
C TRP A 37 45.17 -13.48 -9.90
N VAL A 38 44.73 -12.30 -9.48
CA VAL A 38 43.63 -11.53 -10.10
C VAL A 38 44.07 -10.97 -11.45
N ASN A 39 43.25 -11.15 -12.47
CA ASN A 39 43.47 -10.56 -13.79
C ASN A 39 42.80 -9.18 -13.87
N THR A 40 43.54 -8.11 -14.15
CA THR A 40 42.92 -6.79 -14.30
C THR A 40 42.43 -6.57 -15.73
N HIS A 41 41.14 -6.27 -15.89
CA HIS A 41 40.55 -5.92 -17.19
C HIS A 41 40.54 -4.40 -17.42
N ILE A 42 40.77 -3.97 -18.66
CA ILE A 42 40.58 -2.57 -19.09
C ILE A 42 39.08 -2.27 -19.19
N ILE A 43 38.68 -1.02 -18.92
CA ILE A 43 37.29 -0.58 -19.04
C ILE A 43 37.00 -0.32 -20.52
N GLU A 44 36.19 -1.16 -21.14
CA GLU A 44 35.72 -0.94 -22.50
C GLU A 44 34.58 0.11 -22.53
N GLN A 45 34.51 0.87 -23.63
CA GLN A 45 33.41 1.81 -23.86
C GLN A 45 32.25 1.11 -24.57
N PRO A 46 30.99 1.49 -24.28
CA PRO A 46 29.84 0.94 -25.00
C PRO A 46 29.93 1.27 -26.50
N LYS A 47 29.63 0.29 -27.36
CA LYS A 47 29.57 0.44 -28.82
C LYS A 47 28.13 0.50 -29.31
N HIS A 48 27.29 -0.39 -28.78
CA HIS A 48 25.90 -0.62 -29.21
C HIS A 48 24.91 -0.69 -28.03
N SER A 49 25.36 -0.50 -26.79
CA SER A 49 24.49 -0.52 -25.60
C SER A 49 23.31 0.43 -25.73
N ASP A 50 22.09 -0.11 -25.59
CA ASP A 50 20.86 0.68 -25.59
C ASP A 50 20.67 1.39 -24.25
N ILE A 51 21.04 2.67 -24.21
CA ILE A 51 20.95 3.51 -23.01
C ILE A 51 19.50 3.68 -22.55
N THR A 52 18.50 3.54 -23.44
CA THR A 52 17.08 3.66 -23.08
C THR A 52 16.60 2.52 -22.18
N LYS A 53 17.34 1.40 -22.14
CA LYS A 53 17.05 0.21 -21.33
C LYS A 53 17.76 0.20 -19.97
N VAL A 54 18.51 1.26 -19.65
CA VAL A 54 19.14 1.42 -18.34
C VAL A 54 18.08 1.62 -17.26
N ARG A 55 18.22 0.90 -16.14
CA ARG A 55 17.40 1.07 -14.93
C ARG A 55 18.23 1.78 -13.84
N ASP A 56 17.53 2.41 -12.89
CA ASP A 56 18.13 3.12 -11.75
C ASP A 56 19.17 4.17 -12.15
N GLY A 57 19.06 4.72 -13.37
CA GLY A 57 20.00 5.70 -13.92
C GLY A 57 21.45 5.21 -14.06
N THR A 58 21.69 3.90 -14.04
CA THR A 58 23.04 3.33 -13.89
C THR A 58 23.41 2.41 -15.06
N LEU A 59 24.48 2.75 -15.79
CA LEU A 59 25.04 1.88 -16.83
C LEU A 59 26.21 1.06 -16.26
N TYR A 60 26.11 -0.27 -16.35
CA TYR A 60 27.18 -1.18 -15.93
C TYR A 60 28.23 -1.29 -17.04
N LEU A 61 29.41 -0.69 -16.81
CA LEU A 61 30.53 -0.72 -17.75
C LEU A 61 31.35 -2.01 -17.61
N LEU A 62 31.52 -2.52 -16.39
CA LEU A 62 32.25 -3.75 -16.12
C LEU A 62 31.65 -4.49 -14.93
N LEU A 63 31.31 -5.77 -15.14
CA LEU A 63 31.07 -6.76 -14.10
C LEU A 63 32.21 -7.79 -14.12
N ASP A 64 33.14 -7.75 -13.17
CA ASP A 64 34.28 -8.67 -13.12
C ASP A 64 34.25 -9.50 -11.83
N ASN A 65 34.09 -10.82 -11.99
CA ASN A 65 33.95 -11.78 -10.91
C ASN A 65 34.99 -12.88 -11.06
N GLN A 66 35.97 -12.94 -10.16
CA GLN A 66 37.03 -13.94 -10.22
C GLN A 66 37.10 -14.69 -8.90
N THR A 67 37.12 -16.02 -8.97
CA THR A 67 37.18 -16.89 -7.80
C THR A 67 38.41 -17.77 -7.87
N TYR A 68 39.26 -17.72 -6.84
CA TYR A 68 40.39 -18.61 -6.70
C TYR A 68 40.11 -19.67 -5.63
N ILE A 69 40.21 -20.94 -6.04
CA ILE A 69 40.06 -22.12 -5.19
C ILE A 69 41.43 -22.81 -5.05
N PRO A 70 42.29 -22.37 -4.12
CA PRO A 70 43.56 -23.01 -3.86
C PRO A 70 43.40 -24.39 -3.21
N ASN A 71 44.41 -25.25 -3.33
CA ASN A 71 44.37 -26.59 -2.74
C ASN A 71 44.39 -26.61 -1.19
N LYS A 72 45.11 -25.66 -0.57
CA LYS A 72 45.38 -25.65 0.89
C LYS A 72 45.06 -24.33 1.60
N GLN A 73 44.78 -23.27 0.86
CA GLN A 73 44.49 -21.94 1.42
C GLN A 73 42.99 -21.68 1.43
N LYS A 74 42.54 -20.59 2.06
CA LYS A 74 41.15 -20.16 1.97
C LYS A 74 40.82 -19.72 0.54
N GLN A 75 39.61 -20.03 0.09
CA GLN A 75 39.03 -19.48 -1.13
C GLN A 75 39.06 -17.95 -1.11
N GLN A 76 39.25 -17.35 -2.28
CA GLN A 76 39.21 -15.90 -2.46
C GLN A 76 38.26 -15.56 -3.62
N ARG A 77 37.32 -14.65 -3.37
CA ARG A 77 36.39 -14.11 -4.38
C ARG A 77 36.70 -12.62 -4.55
N TYR A 78 37.20 -12.27 -5.73
CA TYR A 78 37.43 -10.89 -6.16
C TYR A 78 36.25 -10.41 -6.99
N THR A 79 35.76 -9.22 -6.66
CA THR A 79 34.71 -8.53 -7.41
C THR A 79 35.21 -7.14 -7.78
N ARG A 80 35.06 -6.75 -9.04
CA ARG A 80 35.22 -5.36 -9.51
C ARG A 80 34.01 -4.95 -10.31
N LEU A 81 33.47 -3.80 -9.95
CA LEU A 81 32.28 -3.22 -10.55
C LEU A 81 32.62 -1.80 -11.03
N VAL A 82 32.29 -1.53 -12.29
CA VAL A 82 32.45 -0.20 -12.89
C VAL A 82 31.09 0.26 -13.40
N MET A 83 30.58 1.36 -12.85
CA MET A 83 29.21 1.83 -13.09
C MET A 83 29.23 3.32 -13.40
N LYS A 84 28.47 3.75 -14.41
CA LYS A 84 28.32 5.15 -14.78
C LYS A 84 26.96 5.67 -14.34
N ALA A 85 26.94 6.76 -13.56
CA ALA A 85 25.71 7.49 -13.26
C ALA A 85 25.29 8.30 -14.49
N LEU A 86 24.13 8.00 -15.07
CA LEU A 86 23.60 8.71 -16.23
C LEU A 86 22.72 9.91 -15.85
N ASN A 87 22.16 9.89 -14.64
CA ASN A 87 21.28 10.92 -14.10
C ASN A 87 21.36 10.94 -12.56
N GLN A 88 20.54 11.79 -11.92
CA GLN A 88 20.52 11.91 -10.45
C GLN A 88 20.14 10.61 -9.75
N SER A 89 19.20 9.82 -10.29
CA SER A 89 18.87 8.51 -9.72
C SER A 89 20.07 7.56 -9.73
N GLY A 90 20.88 7.61 -10.80
CA GLY A 90 22.14 6.87 -10.87
C GLY A 90 23.16 7.33 -9.83
N VAL A 91 23.24 8.64 -9.58
CA VAL A 91 24.08 9.19 -8.49
C VAL A 91 23.64 8.64 -7.15
N ASP A 92 22.34 8.68 -6.86
CA ASP A 92 21.78 8.20 -5.60
C ASP A 92 22.06 6.70 -5.43
N TYR A 93 21.85 5.90 -6.48
CA TYR A 93 22.09 4.46 -6.46
C TYR A 93 23.56 4.08 -6.24
N ILE A 94 24.51 4.66 -7.00
CA ILE A 94 25.92 4.23 -6.92
C ILE A 94 26.72 4.93 -5.83
N SER A 95 26.22 6.02 -5.23
CA SER A 95 26.95 6.76 -4.18
C SER A 95 26.96 6.06 -2.82
N GLN A 96 26.15 5.01 -2.64
CA GLN A 96 26.11 4.20 -1.44
C GLN A 96 26.35 2.73 -1.78
N LEU A 97 27.43 2.15 -1.25
CA LEU A 97 27.75 0.73 -1.42
C LEU A 97 27.57 -0.02 -0.12
N ASN A 98 27.14 -1.27 -0.22
CA ASN A 98 27.09 -2.22 0.88
C ASN A 98 27.87 -3.47 0.45
N LEU A 99 28.96 -3.79 1.15
CA LEU A 99 29.78 -4.96 0.85
C LEU A 99 29.62 -5.99 1.97
N ASP A 100 28.83 -7.02 1.70
CA ASP A 100 28.43 -8.01 2.70
C ASP A 100 29.45 -9.15 2.83
N PHE A 101 29.64 -9.62 4.07
CA PHE A 101 30.47 -10.78 4.39
C PHE A 101 30.06 -11.37 5.75
N ASP A 102 30.23 -12.69 5.91
CA ASP A 102 30.06 -13.33 7.21
C ASP A 102 31.37 -13.27 8.01
N PRO A 103 31.43 -12.51 9.12
CA PRO A 103 32.67 -12.33 9.88
C PRO A 103 33.17 -13.60 10.59
N SER A 104 32.35 -14.64 10.70
CA SER A 104 32.70 -15.89 11.39
C SER A 104 33.66 -16.77 10.57
N TYR A 105 33.59 -16.71 9.24
CA TYR A 105 34.46 -17.49 8.35
C TYR A 105 35.07 -16.69 7.20
N GLU A 106 34.56 -15.50 6.89
CA GLU A 106 35.06 -14.61 5.85
C GLU A 106 35.79 -13.39 6.42
N SER A 107 36.58 -12.76 5.56
CA SER A 107 37.17 -11.45 5.80
C SER A 107 37.08 -10.62 4.52
N LEU A 108 36.74 -9.34 4.68
CA LEU A 108 36.60 -8.39 3.57
C LEU A 108 37.87 -7.55 3.41
N THR A 109 38.35 -7.44 2.18
CA THR A 109 39.41 -6.49 1.78
C THR A 109 38.87 -5.56 0.70
N LEU A 110 38.72 -4.27 1.00
CA LEU A 110 38.43 -3.25 -0.02
C LEU A 110 39.71 -2.98 -0.81
N ASN A 111 39.68 -3.23 -2.10
CA ASN A 111 40.87 -3.17 -2.96
C ASN A 111 41.07 -1.83 -3.64
N SER A 112 39.99 -1.21 -4.11
CA SER A 112 40.01 0.12 -4.72
C SER A 112 38.65 0.80 -4.60
N LEU A 113 38.66 2.14 -4.54
CA LEU A 113 37.45 2.97 -4.60
C LEU A 113 37.80 4.28 -5.32
N THR A 114 37.30 4.47 -6.54
CA THR A 114 37.73 5.58 -7.41
C THR A 114 36.56 6.13 -8.20
N ILE A 115 36.46 7.46 -8.28
CA ILE A 115 35.59 8.15 -9.24
C ILE A 115 36.43 8.49 -10.47
N ILE A 116 35.88 8.26 -11.66
CA ILE A 116 36.44 8.73 -12.93
C ILE A 116 35.54 9.84 -13.46
N ARG A 117 36.09 11.06 -13.53
CA ARG A 117 35.39 12.26 -14.00
C ARG A 117 36.26 12.94 -15.05
N ASN A 118 35.73 13.18 -16.25
CA ASN A 118 36.48 13.78 -17.36
C ASN A 118 37.85 13.09 -17.61
N SER A 119 37.88 11.76 -17.51
CA SER A 119 39.10 10.92 -17.60
C SER A 119 40.13 11.08 -16.47
N GLU A 120 39.86 11.92 -15.46
CA GLU A 120 40.65 12.02 -14.24
C GLU A 120 40.19 10.97 -13.22
N ARG A 121 41.14 10.26 -12.60
CA ARG A 121 40.86 9.30 -11.52
C ARG A 121 41.02 9.97 -10.16
N ILE A 122 39.93 10.04 -9.41
CA ILE A 122 39.85 10.64 -8.09
C ILE A 122 39.74 9.50 -7.07
N ASP A 123 40.78 9.31 -6.26
CA ASP A 123 40.78 8.30 -5.18
C ASP A 123 39.83 8.75 -4.06
N LYS A 124 38.93 7.85 -3.66
CA LYS A 124 37.92 8.07 -2.62
C LYS A 124 38.16 7.24 -1.37
N LEU A 125 39.22 6.43 -1.30
CA LEU A 125 39.53 5.63 -0.11
C LEU A 125 39.75 6.48 1.15
N GLY A 126 40.29 7.70 0.99
CA GLY A 126 40.56 8.62 2.11
C GLY A 126 39.42 9.59 2.46
N SER A 127 38.44 9.79 1.58
CA SER A 127 37.35 10.77 1.76
C SER A 127 35.97 10.13 1.96
N ALA A 128 35.76 8.92 1.43
CA ALA A 128 34.49 8.20 1.59
C ALA A 128 34.25 7.84 3.06
N ARG A 129 32.99 7.96 3.49
CA ARG A 129 32.59 7.57 4.84
C ARG A 129 32.31 6.07 4.85
N MET A 130 33.14 5.32 5.58
CA MET A 130 33.04 3.86 5.69
C MET A 130 32.62 3.48 7.10
N THR A 131 31.55 2.71 7.22
CA THR A 131 31.04 2.20 8.50
C THR A 131 30.69 0.73 8.34
N VAL A 132 31.15 -0.12 9.24
CA VAL A 132 30.67 -1.50 9.30
C VAL A 132 29.37 -1.50 10.10
N ILE A 133 28.31 -1.98 9.49
CA ILE A 133 26.99 -2.13 10.09
C ILE A 133 26.60 -3.61 10.09
N GLN A 134 25.77 -4.00 11.06
CA GLN A 134 25.16 -5.32 11.04
C GLN A 134 24.01 -5.29 10.04
N GLY A 135 24.19 -5.98 8.91
CA GLY A 135 23.24 -6.00 7.80
C GLY A 135 22.40 -7.27 7.88
N GLU A 136 21.31 -7.23 8.65
CA GLU A 136 20.36 -8.34 8.75
C GLU A 136 19.21 -8.10 7.77
N SER A 137 19.40 -8.47 6.50
CA SER A 137 18.39 -8.25 5.44
C SER A 137 17.07 -8.96 5.70
N GLU A 138 17.10 -10.06 6.48
CA GLU A 138 15.95 -10.92 6.79
C GLU A 138 15.44 -10.73 8.23
N LEU A 139 15.82 -9.62 8.88
CA LEU A 139 15.40 -9.31 10.25
C LEU A 139 13.87 -9.23 10.39
N ALA A 140 13.18 -8.72 9.35
CA ALA A 140 11.73 -8.64 9.30
C ALA A 140 11.07 -10.02 9.36
N ASP A 141 11.74 -11.04 8.81
CA ASP A 141 11.33 -12.45 8.83
C ASP A 141 11.87 -13.19 10.07
N ARG A 142 12.48 -12.45 11.01
CA ARG A 142 13.09 -12.97 12.25
C ARG A 142 14.22 -13.97 11.97
N ILE A 143 14.99 -13.73 10.92
CA ILE A 143 16.20 -14.49 10.60
C ILE A 143 17.40 -13.59 10.89
N TYR A 144 18.34 -14.11 11.68
CA TYR A 144 19.58 -13.48 12.08
C TYR A 144 20.72 -14.34 11.52
N ASN A 145 21.40 -13.84 10.49
CA ASN A 145 22.49 -14.56 9.86
C ASN A 145 23.87 -14.04 10.32
N GLY A 146 23.91 -12.91 11.05
CA GLY A 146 25.13 -12.34 11.61
C GLY A 146 26.08 -11.73 10.57
N SER A 147 25.59 -11.51 9.35
CA SER A 147 26.36 -10.87 8.29
C SER A 147 26.65 -9.41 8.63
N LEU A 148 27.87 -8.99 8.31
CA LEU A 148 28.28 -7.59 8.39
C LEU A 148 28.30 -7.00 6.99
N SER A 149 27.94 -5.72 6.90
CA SER A 149 28.06 -4.95 5.67
C SER A 149 29.03 -3.79 5.90
N LEU A 150 30.04 -3.67 5.04
CA LEU A 150 30.81 -2.44 4.94
C LEU A 150 29.98 -1.44 4.12
N ASN A 151 29.28 -0.55 4.81
CA ASN A 151 28.57 0.56 4.21
C ASN A 151 29.56 1.68 3.85
N ILE A 152 29.56 2.08 2.58
CA ILE A 152 30.45 3.11 2.03
C ILE A 152 29.57 4.20 1.42
N ILE A 153 29.65 5.41 1.97
CA ILE A 153 29.02 6.61 1.41
C ILE A 153 30.11 7.43 0.71
N ILE A 154 29.96 7.60 -0.59
CA ILE A 154 30.93 8.25 -1.46
C ILE A 154 30.56 9.73 -1.59
N ASP A 155 31.48 10.60 -1.23
CA ASP A 155 31.31 12.06 -1.32
C ASP A 155 31.55 12.59 -2.75
N ASP A 156 30.90 13.70 -3.09
CA ASP A 156 31.06 14.39 -4.38
C ASP A 156 30.85 13.50 -5.63
N MET A 157 29.83 12.63 -5.61
CA MET A 157 29.34 11.91 -6.80
C MET A 157 28.41 12.81 -7.62
N ARG A 158 28.55 12.82 -8.96
CA ARG A 158 27.76 13.66 -9.87
C ARG A 158 27.27 12.88 -11.07
N SER A 159 26.22 13.37 -11.71
CA SER A 159 25.75 12.80 -12.98
C SER A 159 26.87 12.87 -14.04
N GLY A 160 27.08 11.75 -14.73
CA GLY A 160 28.15 11.56 -15.71
C GLY A 160 29.41 10.90 -15.15
N ASP A 161 29.60 10.89 -13.82
CA ASP A 161 30.73 10.23 -13.18
C ASP A 161 30.66 8.70 -13.31
N ILE A 162 31.83 8.07 -13.30
CA ILE A 162 31.98 6.62 -13.28
C ILE A 162 32.56 6.20 -11.92
N LEU A 163 31.90 5.30 -11.22
CA LEU A 163 32.44 4.64 -10.05
C LEU A 163 33.16 3.36 -10.44
N ASP A 164 34.43 3.23 -10.07
CA ASP A 164 35.26 2.02 -10.22
C ASP A 164 35.72 1.56 -8.84
N TYR A 165 35.18 0.44 -8.38
CA TYR A 165 35.55 -0.14 -7.09
C TYR A 165 35.77 -1.64 -7.19
N SER A 166 36.61 -2.15 -6.29
CA SER A 166 36.85 -3.57 -6.20
C SER A 166 37.10 -4.02 -4.77
N TYR A 167 36.76 -5.26 -4.46
CA TYR A 167 36.95 -5.87 -3.16
C TYR A 167 37.17 -7.38 -3.27
N THR A 168 37.80 -7.96 -2.25
CA THR A 168 38.07 -9.39 -2.12
C THR A 168 37.46 -9.91 -0.84
N VAL A 169 36.61 -10.93 -0.95
CA VAL A 169 36.14 -11.73 0.18
C VAL A 169 36.99 -12.99 0.27
N THR A 170 37.63 -13.22 1.41
CA THR A 170 38.47 -14.40 1.65
C THR A 170 37.85 -15.27 2.72
N GLY A 171 37.57 -16.54 2.40
CA GLY A 171 36.85 -17.46 3.26
C GLY A 171 35.75 -18.20 2.50
N SER A 172 35.13 -19.15 3.18
CA SER A 172 33.99 -19.93 2.71
C SER A 172 33.33 -20.57 3.91
N ASN A 173 32.01 -20.79 3.88
CA ASN A 173 31.32 -21.42 4.99
C ASN A 173 31.88 -22.85 5.22
N PRO A 174 32.40 -23.16 6.43
CA PRO A 174 32.99 -24.47 6.72
C PRO A 174 31.98 -25.62 6.63
N ILE A 175 30.67 -25.33 6.68
CA ILE A 175 29.62 -26.35 6.63
C ILE A 175 29.65 -27.19 5.36
N TYR A 176 30.13 -26.61 4.24
CA TYR A 176 30.27 -27.32 2.96
C TYR A 176 31.49 -28.27 2.91
N ALA A 177 32.21 -28.47 4.02
CA ALA A 177 33.34 -29.40 4.10
C ALA A 177 34.39 -29.22 2.97
N ASN A 178 34.70 -27.96 2.65
CA ASN A 178 35.64 -27.56 1.59
C ASN A 178 35.22 -28.00 0.16
N LYS A 179 33.93 -28.30 -0.06
CA LYS A 179 33.34 -28.45 -1.39
C LYS A 179 32.96 -27.09 -1.96
N PHE A 180 33.29 -26.87 -3.23
CA PHE A 180 33.00 -25.65 -3.95
C PHE A 180 31.80 -25.82 -4.89
N SER A 181 30.91 -24.84 -4.88
CA SER A 181 29.91 -24.62 -5.94
C SER A 181 29.70 -23.12 -6.15
N THR A 182 29.44 -22.71 -7.40
CA THR A 182 29.04 -21.34 -7.72
C THR A 182 28.23 -21.29 -9.01
N ARG A 183 27.34 -20.32 -9.13
CA ARG A 183 26.55 -19.99 -10.34
C ARG A 183 26.88 -18.59 -10.83
N ARG A 184 26.88 -18.34 -12.14
CA ARG A 184 26.88 -16.99 -12.71
C ARG A 184 25.90 -16.87 -13.86
N THR A 185 25.19 -15.74 -13.88
CA THR A 185 24.31 -15.31 -14.97
C THR A 185 25.13 -14.60 -16.03
N LEU A 186 24.87 -14.85 -17.32
CA LEU A 186 25.69 -14.38 -18.44
C LEU A 186 25.03 -13.26 -19.26
N ASN A 187 23.72 -13.11 -19.19
CA ASN A 187 22.94 -12.05 -19.82
C ASN A 187 21.87 -11.51 -18.88
N TRP A 188 21.37 -10.30 -19.13
CA TRP A 188 20.61 -9.53 -18.14
C TRP A 188 19.44 -8.76 -18.79
N SER A 189 18.53 -8.25 -17.96
CA SER A 189 17.47 -7.33 -18.40
C SER A 189 17.93 -5.88 -18.51
N VAL A 190 19.18 -5.58 -18.16
CA VAL A 190 19.78 -4.25 -18.22
C VAL A 190 21.10 -4.30 -19.00
N PRO A 191 21.49 -3.21 -19.69
CA PRO A 191 22.76 -3.14 -20.41
C PRO A 191 23.97 -3.36 -19.50
N VAL A 192 24.77 -4.36 -19.86
CA VAL A 192 26.10 -4.63 -19.30
C VAL A 192 27.11 -4.58 -20.45
N VAL A 193 28.00 -3.59 -20.43
CA VAL A 193 28.97 -3.38 -21.53
C VAL A 193 29.98 -4.51 -21.57
N GLN A 194 30.56 -4.87 -20.43
CA GLN A 194 31.56 -5.92 -20.33
C GLN A 194 31.31 -6.77 -19.09
N GLN A 195 31.35 -8.09 -19.28
CA GLN A 195 31.28 -9.04 -18.18
C GLN A 195 32.43 -10.04 -18.26
N ASN A 196 33.15 -10.21 -17.16
CA ASN A 196 34.20 -11.20 -16.99
C ASN A 196 33.86 -12.11 -15.82
N MET A 197 33.94 -13.41 -16.07
CA MET A 197 33.85 -14.45 -15.06
C MET A 197 35.10 -15.30 -15.11
N ARG A 198 35.65 -15.64 -13.94
CA ARG A 198 36.78 -16.55 -13.84
C ARG A 198 36.71 -17.48 -12.64
N VAL A 199 36.97 -18.76 -12.84
CA VAL A 199 37.21 -19.74 -11.78
C VAL A 199 38.62 -20.31 -11.95
N LEU A 200 39.51 -19.94 -11.04
CA LEU A 200 40.87 -20.44 -10.96
C LEU A 200 40.91 -21.64 -10.02
N TRP A 201 40.99 -22.83 -10.59
CA TRP A 201 40.87 -24.12 -9.94
C TRP A 201 42.24 -24.73 -9.59
N GLY A 202 42.66 -24.59 -8.34
CA GLY A 202 43.92 -25.12 -7.82
C GLY A 202 43.81 -26.50 -7.15
N LYS A 203 42.59 -27.02 -6.96
CA LYS A 203 42.37 -28.36 -6.39
C LYS A 203 42.61 -29.44 -7.44
N GLN A 204 42.87 -30.66 -6.96
CA GLN A 204 43.05 -31.84 -7.80
C GLN A 204 41.73 -32.61 -8.04
N THR A 205 40.68 -32.26 -7.31
CA THR A 205 39.33 -32.82 -7.52
C THR A 205 38.76 -32.33 -8.85
N PRO A 206 37.95 -33.15 -9.54
CA PRO A 206 37.22 -32.70 -10.73
C PRO A 206 36.32 -31.50 -10.42
N LEU A 207 36.21 -30.58 -11.38
CA LEU A 207 35.24 -29.49 -11.37
C LEU A 207 34.25 -29.74 -12.51
N HIS A 208 32.97 -29.86 -12.17
CA HIS A 208 31.88 -30.06 -13.12
C HIS A 208 31.34 -28.70 -13.55
N ILE A 209 31.15 -28.53 -14.86
CA ILE A 209 30.68 -27.27 -15.45
C ILE A 209 29.43 -27.56 -16.27
N ASN A 210 28.35 -26.86 -15.97
CA ASN A 210 27.05 -27.02 -16.62
C ASN A 210 26.52 -25.65 -17.04
N THR A 211 25.80 -25.59 -18.15
CA THR A 211 25.10 -24.38 -18.59
C THR A 211 23.61 -24.62 -18.69
N ILE A 212 22.82 -23.61 -18.34
CA ILE A 212 21.34 -23.60 -18.39
C ILE A 212 20.92 -22.43 -19.27
N ASN A 213 19.83 -22.61 -20.04
CA ASN A 213 19.25 -21.59 -20.94
C ASN A 213 20.24 -21.03 -21.98
N GLY A 214 21.24 -21.81 -22.39
CA GLY A 214 22.20 -21.40 -23.41
C GLY A 214 23.54 -22.11 -23.28
N ALA A 215 24.37 -21.95 -24.31
CA ALA A 215 25.77 -22.35 -24.27
C ALA A 215 26.63 -21.16 -23.78
N ALA A 216 27.76 -21.47 -23.15
CA ALA A 216 28.76 -20.49 -22.77
C ALA A 216 30.11 -20.87 -23.38
N ASP A 217 30.81 -19.92 -23.99
CA ASP A 217 32.17 -20.12 -24.47
C ASP A 217 33.15 -20.03 -23.30
N ILE A 218 33.45 -21.18 -22.69
CA ILE A 218 34.33 -21.28 -21.53
C ILE A 218 35.75 -21.58 -22.01
N GLN A 219 36.64 -20.61 -21.85
CA GLN A 219 38.06 -20.77 -22.16
C GLN A 219 38.76 -21.49 -21.00
N GLU A 220 39.33 -22.67 -21.25
CA GLU A 220 40.14 -23.43 -20.28
C GLU A 220 41.64 -23.26 -20.60
N THR A 221 42.40 -22.73 -19.65
CA THR A 221 43.87 -22.67 -19.75
C THR A 221 44.52 -23.23 -18.48
N LEU A 222 45.81 -23.55 -18.54
CA LEU A 222 46.59 -23.98 -17.37
C LEU A 222 47.63 -22.92 -17.03
N ASN A 223 47.68 -22.52 -15.76
CA ASN A 223 48.67 -21.56 -15.27
C ASN A 223 49.32 -22.05 -13.96
N LYS A 224 50.23 -21.26 -13.39
CA LYS A 224 50.99 -21.61 -12.18
C LYS A 224 50.13 -21.83 -10.91
N TYR A 225 48.87 -21.40 -10.92
CA TYR A 225 47.93 -21.53 -9.81
C TYR A 225 46.93 -22.69 -9.97
N GLY A 226 46.79 -23.25 -11.18
CA GLY A 226 45.85 -24.32 -11.49
C GLY A 226 45.20 -24.18 -12.87
N LYS A 227 44.09 -24.89 -13.07
CA LYS A 227 43.24 -24.73 -14.25
C LYS A 227 42.46 -23.43 -14.16
N ASP A 228 42.36 -22.71 -15.25
CA ASP A 228 41.76 -21.38 -15.33
C ASP A 228 40.59 -21.44 -16.31
N TYR A 229 39.39 -21.31 -15.78
CA TYR A 229 38.16 -21.28 -16.55
C TYR A 229 37.68 -19.84 -16.62
N SER A 230 37.63 -19.25 -17.82
CA SER A 230 37.24 -17.85 -18.00
C SER A 230 36.19 -17.67 -19.08
N ILE A 231 35.28 -16.74 -18.85
CA ILE A 231 34.27 -16.29 -19.80
C ILE A 231 34.37 -14.76 -19.87
N THR A 232 34.46 -14.22 -21.08
CA THR A 232 34.45 -12.77 -21.32
C THR A 232 33.35 -12.47 -22.33
N LEU A 233 32.44 -11.58 -21.96
CA LEU A 233 31.28 -11.19 -22.74
C LEU A 233 31.28 -9.68 -22.94
N PHE A 234 30.74 -9.23 -24.07
CA PHE A 234 30.67 -7.83 -24.43
C PHE A 234 29.31 -7.50 -25.06
N GLU A 235 28.56 -6.60 -24.44
CA GLU A 235 27.22 -6.14 -24.88
C GLU A 235 26.29 -7.28 -25.31
N GLU A 236 26.15 -8.29 -24.44
CA GLU A 236 25.24 -9.42 -24.70
C GLU A 236 23.78 -8.95 -24.87
N PRO A 237 22.98 -9.64 -25.71
CA PRO A 237 21.58 -9.31 -25.90
C PRO A 237 20.79 -9.29 -24.59
N LEU A 238 19.94 -8.28 -24.43
CA LEU A 238 19.09 -8.14 -23.25
C LEU A 238 17.95 -9.15 -23.27
N LEU A 239 17.63 -9.69 -22.09
CA LEU A 239 16.45 -10.51 -21.87
C LEU A 239 15.49 -9.78 -20.93
N GLU A 240 14.40 -9.27 -21.50
CA GLU A 240 13.32 -8.69 -20.73
C GLU A 240 12.43 -9.78 -20.13
N GLN A 241 11.93 -9.52 -18.93
CA GLN A 241 10.93 -10.36 -18.28
C GLN A 241 9.69 -9.49 -18.04
N ASN A 242 8.54 -9.96 -18.49
CA ASN A 242 7.25 -9.36 -18.23
C ASN A 242 6.85 -9.58 -16.76
N SER A 243 5.89 -8.77 -16.30
CA SER A 243 5.34 -8.96 -14.96
C SER A 243 4.43 -10.19 -14.89
N GLN A 244 4.15 -10.67 -13.69
CA GLN A 244 3.28 -11.83 -13.45
C GLN A 244 3.82 -13.13 -14.08
N THR A 245 5.14 -13.21 -14.24
CA THR A 245 5.85 -14.43 -14.65
C THR A 245 5.99 -15.37 -13.44
N PRO A 246 5.81 -16.69 -13.57
CA PRO A 246 6.06 -17.63 -12.47
C PRO A 246 7.46 -17.46 -11.90
N THR A 247 7.60 -17.55 -10.57
CA THR A 247 8.87 -17.32 -9.86
C THR A 247 9.98 -18.27 -10.31
N TRP A 248 9.62 -19.51 -10.67
CA TRP A 248 10.56 -20.51 -11.18
C TRP A 248 11.05 -20.25 -12.61
N TYR A 249 10.39 -19.36 -13.36
CA TYR A 249 10.81 -19.05 -14.72
C TYR A 249 11.92 -18.00 -14.69
N ASP A 250 13.12 -18.44 -15.06
CA ASP A 250 14.29 -17.60 -15.19
C ASP A 250 14.87 -17.86 -16.59
N PRO A 251 14.80 -16.88 -17.50
CA PRO A 251 15.22 -17.03 -18.90
C PRO A 251 16.73 -16.83 -19.07
N TYR A 252 17.45 -16.41 -18.04
CA TYR A 252 18.83 -16.01 -18.18
C TYR A 252 19.75 -17.21 -18.40
N THR A 253 20.73 -17.04 -19.28
CA THR A 253 21.79 -18.02 -19.48
C THR A 253 22.67 -18.06 -18.24
N GLN A 254 22.88 -19.25 -17.69
CA GLN A 254 23.65 -19.44 -16.47
C GLN A 254 24.72 -20.49 -16.66
N VAL A 255 25.84 -20.31 -15.98
CA VAL A 255 26.91 -21.30 -15.86
C VAL A 255 27.13 -21.67 -14.41
N TYR A 256 27.24 -22.97 -14.16
CA TYR A 256 27.45 -23.57 -12.86
C TYR A 256 28.81 -24.23 -12.82
N PHE A 257 29.54 -24.05 -11.72
CA PHE A 257 30.79 -24.74 -11.43
C PHE A 257 30.60 -25.45 -10.10
N SER A 258 30.75 -26.76 -10.06
CA SER A 258 30.46 -27.58 -8.87
C SER A 258 31.45 -28.72 -8.69
N GLU A 259 31.85 -28.99 -7.45
CA GLU A 259 32.50 -30.24 -7.06
C GLU A 259 31.52 -31.39 -6.77
N PHE A 260 30.23 -31.10 -6.78
CA PHE A 260 29.18 -32.11 -6.70
C PHE A 260 28.86 -32.60 -8.11
N TYR A 261 28.92 -33.91 -8.30
CA TYR A 261 28.62 -34.56 -9.58
C TYR A 261 27.14 -34.98 -9.71
N ASP A 262 26.52 -35.38 -8.59
CA ASP A 262 25.15 -35.87 -8.54
C ASP A 262 24.49 -35.47 -7.20
N TRP A 263 23.17 -35.65 -7.13
CA TRP A 263 22.40 -35.36 -5.93
C TRP A 263 22.74 -36.30 -4.76
N GLY A 264 23.24 -37.51 -5.04
CA GLY A 264 23.69 -38.44 -4.00
C GLY A 264 24.89 -37.90 -3.20
N GLN A 265 25.78 -37.13 -3.81
CA GLN A 265 26.86 -36.44 -3.09
C GLN A 265 26.33 -35.33 -2.20
N VAL A 266 25.25 -34.65 -2.58
CA VAL A 266 24.57 -33.66 -1.73
C VAL A 266 23.90 -34.35 -0.54
N VAL A 267 23.22 -35.48 -0.77
CA VAL A 267 22.66 -36.33 0.30
C VAL A 267 23.75 -36.80 1.27
N ASN A 268 24.88 -37.31 0.77
CA ASN A 268 25.99 -37.76 1.62
C ASN A 268 26.59 -36.64 2.47
N TRP A 269 26.56 -35.39 1.98
CA TRP A 269 26.98 -34.22 2.75
C TRP A 269 25.96 -33.82 3.82
N ALA A 270 24.67 -33.74 3.46
CA ALA A 270 23.62 -33.30 4.36
C ALA A 270 23.23 -34.34 5.42
N TYR A 271 23.25 -35.63 5.08
CA TYR A 271 22.83 -36.74 5.95
C TYR A 271 23.46 -36.71 7.35
N PRO A 272 24.80 -36.60 7.53
CA PRO A 272 25.38 -36.53 8.87
C PRO A 272 24.95 -35.28 9.67
N LEU A 273 24.64 -34.16 9.00
CA LEU A 273 24.19 -32.93 9.68
C LEU A 273 22.86 -33.18 10.40
N TYR A 274 21.85 -33.69 9.67
CA TYR A 274 20.54 -34.00 10.24
C TYR A 274 20.59 -35.19 11.21
N GLN A 275 21.32 -36.26 10.87
CA GLN A 275 21.39 -37.45 11.72
C GLN A 275 21.97 -37.15 13.11
N SER A 276 22.86 -36.16 13.23
CA SER A 276 23.43 -35.73 14.51
C SER A 276 22.43 -35.01 15.43
N ALA A 277 21.39 -34.40 14.86
CA ALA A 277 20.41 -33.59 15.59
C ALA A 277 19.09 -34.34 15.89
N ILE A 278 18.81 -35.43 15.16
CA ILE A 278 17.65 -36.31 15.37
C ILE A 278 17.90 -37.25 16.54
N GLU A 279 17.45 -36.86 17.72
CA GLU A 279 17.62 -37.57 18.99
C GLU A 279 16.28 -37.78 19.73
N THR A 280 16.22 -38.78 20.61
CA THR A 280 15.00 -39.11 21.38
C THR A 280 15.26 -39.19 22.88
N PRO A 281 15.77 -38.12 23.52
CA PRO A 281 15.91 -38.09 24.97
C PRO A 281 14.56 -38.05 25.68
N ASN A 282 14.56 -38.17 27.01
CA ASN A 282 13.34 -38.21 27.82
C ASN A 282 12.38 -37.05 27.54
N SER A 283 12.88 -35.83 27.30
CA SER A 283 12.03 -34.68 26.97
C SER A 283 11.22 -34.85 25.68
N ILE A 284 11.79 -35.49 24.66
CA ILE A 284 11.09 -35.83 23.41
C ILE A 284 10.11 -37.00 23.66
N LEU A 285 10.55 -38.02 24.42
CA LEU A 285 9.71 -39.17 24.77
C LEU A 285 8.46 -38.74 25.54
N ASP A 286 8.58 -37.82 26.49
CA ASP A 286 7.45 -37.34 27.30
C ASP A 286 6.36 -36.67 26.43
N VAL A 287 6.76 -35.85 25.45
CA VAL A 287 5.83 -35.25 24.47
C VAL A 287 5.19 -36.34 23.60
N ALA A 288 6.00 -37.27 23.10
CA ALA A 288 5.52 -38.38 22.28
C ALA A 288 4.56 -39.31 23.03
N GLU A 289 4.80 -39.60 24.32
CA GLU A 289 3.89 -40.39 25.17
C GLU A 289 2.56 -39.66 25.40
N ASN A 290 2.58 -38.34 25.61
CA ASN A 290 1.36 -37.54 25.71
C ASN A 290 0.52 -37.62 24.43
N ILE A 291 1.16 -37.46 23.26
CA ILE A 291 0.49 -37.62 21.96
C ILE A 291 -0.08 -39.04 21.81
N LYS A 292 0.67 -40.09 22.18
CA LYS A 292 0.20 -41.49 22.13
C LYS A 292 -0.94 -41.79 23.08
N ALA A 293 -0.97 -41.16 24.25
CA ALA A 293 -2.05 -41.31 25.22
C ALA A 293 -3.35 -40.66 24.75
N THR A 294 -3.25 -39.56 23.99
CA THR A 294 -4.40 -38.78 23.50
C THR A 294 -4.93 -39.28 22.16
N HIS A 295 -4.08 -39.88 21.32
CA HIS A 295 -4.43 -40.31 19.96
C HIS A 295 -4.18 -41.80 19.73
N THR A 296 -5.18 -42.53 19.25
CA THR A 296 -5.08 -43.97 19.00
C THR A 296 -4.50 -44.29 17.63
N LYS A 297 -5.01 -43.65 16.56
CA LYS A 297 -4.59 -43.88 15.17
C LYS A 297 -3.23 -43.26 14.87
N THR A 298 -2.42 -43.92 14.05
CA THR A 298 -1.11 -43.41 13.60
C THR A 298 -1.24 -42.09 12.84
N SER A 299 -2.26 -41.95 11.97
CA SER A 299 -2.56 -40.69 11.26
C SER A 299 -2.73 -39.50 12.21
N ASP A 300 -3.43 -39.71 13.32
CA ASP A 300 -3.77 -38.65 14.27
C ASP A 300 -2.55 -38.26 15.10
N LYS A 301 -1.68 -39.23 15.42
CA LYS A 301 -0.38 -38.99 16.06
C LYS A 301 0.55 -38.16 15.18
N ILE A 302 0.60 -38.45 13.87
CA ILE A 302 1.40 -37.67 12.90
C ILE A 302 0.90 -36.23 12.85
N ALA A 303 -0.41 -36.03 12.66
CA ALA A 303 -1.01 -34.70 12.62
C ALA A 303 -0.81 -33.92 13.93
N ALA A 304 -0.90 -34.59 15.09
CA ALA A 304 -0.65 -34.00 16.40
C ALA A 304 0.82 -33.60 16.60
N ALA A 305 1.78 -34.44 16.17
CA ALA A 305 3.20 -34.10 16.25
C ALA A 305 3.57 -32.92 15.34
N LEU A 306 3.00 -32.86 14.13
CA LEU A 306 3.15 -31.71 13.26
C LEU A 306 2.57 -30.45 13.91
N ARG A 307 1.34 -30.52 14.42
CA ARG A 307 0.68 -29.40 15.09
C ARG A 307 1.46 -28.91 16.31
N PHE A 308 1.99 -29.82 17.13
CA PHE A 308 2.85 -29.47 18.24
C PHE A 308 4.10 -28.71 17.76
N SER A 309 4.75 -29.22 16.72
CA SER A 309 5.94 -28.56 16.15
C SER A 309 5.60 -27.17 15.58
N GLN A 310 4.42 -27.00 14.99
CA GLN A 310 3.94 -25.73 14.44
C GLN A 310 3.59 -24.72 15.54
N ASP A 311 2.74 -25.10 16.48
CA ASP A 311 2.10 -24.19 17.45
C ASP A 311 2.97 -23.95 18.71
N GLU A 312 3.77 -24.93 19.14
CA GLU A 312 4.53 -24.86 20.40
C GLU A 312 5.99 -24.43 20.22
N VAL A 313 6.42 -24.16 18.98
CA VAL A 313 7.77 -23.69 18.64
C VAL A 313 7.68 -22.54 17.66
N ARG A 314 8.04 -21.33 18.07
CA ARG A 314 7.97 -20.15 17.19
C ARG A 314 9.10 -20.16 16.15
N TYR A 315 8.84 -19.64 14.96
CA TYR A 315 9.89 -19.46 13.96
C TYR A 315 10.87 -18.36 14.38
N LEU A 316 12.17 -18.68 14.40
CA LEU A 316 13.29 -17.77 14.63
C LEU A 316 14.56 -18.41 14.05
N GLY A 317 15.13 -17.82 13.00
CA GLY A 317 16.37 -18.30 12.39
C GLY A 317 17.60 -17.67 13.02
N LEU A 318 18.50 -18.49 13.56
CA LEU A 318 19.81 -18.06 14.07
C LEU A 318 20.90 -18.75 13.23
N GLU A 319 21.15 -18.23 12.05
CA GLU A 319 21.83 -18.89 10.94
C GLU A 319 23.33 -18.55 10.84
N MET A 320 23.95 -18.22 11.97
CA MET A 320 25.35 -17.83 12.02
C MET A 320 26.31 -19.03 11.90
N GLY A 321 27.34 -18.90 11.05
CA GLY A 321 28.39 -19.90 10.94
C GLY A 321 27.89 -21.24 10.39
N THR A 322 28.06 -22.33 11.15
CA THR A 322 27.60 -23.67 10.76
C THR A 322 26.09 -23.84 10.86
N ASN A 323 25.43 -23.03 11.68
CA ASN A 323 23.97 -23.05 11.85
C ASN A 323 23.24 -22.50 10.62
N SER A 324 23.95 -22.05 9.57
CA SER A 324 23.33 -21.77 8.28
C SER A 324 22.66 -23.01 7.69
N HIS A 325 23.24 -24.21 7.87
CA HIS A 325 22.66 -25.47 7.37
C HIS A 325 22.57 -26.57 8.43
N GLN A 326 23.39 -26.52 9.47
CA GLN A 326 23.33 -27.51 10.54
C GLN A 326 22.14 -27.20 11.48
N PRO A 327 21.22 -28.15 11.69
CA PRO A 327 20.12 -27.96 12.63
C PRO A 327 20.61 -28.01 14.09
N THR A 328 19.93 -27.24 14.93
CA THR A 328 19.91 -27.37 16.38
C THR A 328 19.30 -28.73 16.77
N SER A 329 19.78 -29.34 17.86
CA SER A 329 19.28 -30.64 18.31
C SER A 329 17.79 -30.58 18.69
N ALA A 330 17.05 -31.67 18.48
CA ALA A 330 15.61 -31.72 18.76
C ALA A 330 15.27 -31.33 20.21
N SER A 331 16.06 -31.79 21.18
CA SER A 331 15.81 -31.49 22.60
C SER A 331 16.08 -30.04 22.97
N GLU A 332 17.08 -29.42 22.33
CA GLU A 332 17.38 -28.01 22.50
C GLU A 332 16.31 -27.13 21.84
N THR A 333 15.90 -27.42 20.61
CA THR A 333 14.76 -26.73 19.96
C THR A 333 13.50 -26.81 20.81
N LEU A 334 13.19 -27.97 21.39
CA LEU A 334 12.07 -28.15 22.31
C LEU A 334 12.23 -27.31 23.59
N SER A 335 13.44 -27.25 24.15
CA SER A 335 13.73 -26.49 25.36
C SER A 335 13.65 -24.98 25.11
N LEU A 336 14.13 -24.51 23.96
CA LEU A 336 14.16 -23.10 23.57
C LEU A 336 12.79 -22.58 23.13
N ARG A 337 11.92 -23.47 22.62
CA ARG A 337 10.60 -23.14 22.06
C ARG A 337 10.69 -22.19 20.85
N TYR A 338 11.83 -22.18 20.17
CA TYR A 338 12.01 -21.52 18.89
C TYR A 338 13.01 -22.27 18.01
N GLY A 339 12.95 -22.03 16.70
CA GLY A 339 13.88 -22.54 15.69
C GLY A 339 13.42 -22.20 14.28
N ASP A 340 14.27 -22.39 13.29
CA ASP A 340 13.95 -22.23 11.86
C ASP A 340 13.48 -23.55 11.20
N CYS A 341 13.46 -23.60 9.87
CA CYS A 341 12.95 -24.74 9.11
C CYS A 341 13.66 -26.07 9.43
N LYS A 342 14.98 -26.06 9.56
CA LYS A 342 15.80 -27.25 9.85
C LYS A 342 15.62 -27.71 11.29
N ASP A 343 15.54 -26.79 12.25
CA ASP A 343 15.32 -27.09 13.66
C ASP A 343 13.94 -27.72 13.88
N LYS A 344 12.90 -27.10 13.33
CA LYS A 344 11.52 -27.59 13.43
C LYS A 344 11.32 -28.92 12.71
N THR A 345 12.01 -29.14 11.59
CA THR A 345 12.06 -30.42 10.87
C THR A 345 12.64 -31.53 11.75
N VAL A 346 13.79 -31.29 12.38
CA VAL A 346 14.44 -32.26 13.25
C VAL A 346 13.61 -32.58 14.49
N LEU A 347 12.96 -31.58 15.09
CA LEU A 347 12.02 -31.79 16.19
C LEU A 347 10.85 -32.71 15.78
N LEU A 348 10.20 -32.43 14.65
CA LEU A 348 9.09 -33.25 14.15
C LEU A 348 9.54 -34.70 13.88
N ILE A 349 10.67 -34.89 13.19
CA ILE A 349 11.20 -36.24 12.93
C ILE A 349 11.51 -36.98 14.24
N SER A 350 12.04 -36.28 15.24
CA SER A 350 12.38 -36.88 16.54
C SER A 350 11.13 -37.32 17.32
N LEU A 351 10.06 -36.52 17.28
CA LEU A 351 8.76 -36.88 17.86
C LEU A 351 8.14 -38.09 17.14
N LEU A 352 8.18 -38.11 15.81
CA LEU A 352 7.68 -39.23 15.00
C LEU A 352 8.48 -40.52 15.29
N LYS A 353 9.81 -40.42 15.35
CA LYS A 353 10.72 -41.53 15.68
C LYS A 353 10.45 -42.10 17.07
N ALA A 354 10.20 -41.25 18.06
CA ALA A 354 9.82 -41.66 19.43
C ALA A 354 8.49 -42.44 19.47
N MET A 355 7.63 -42.27 18.46
CA MET A 355 6.38 -43.02 18.29
C MET A 355 6.50 -44.22 17.34
N GLY A 356 7.71 -44.53 16.86
CA GLY A 356 7.98 -45.63 15.93
C GLY A 356 7.58 -45.34 14.49
N ILE A 357 7.48 -44.07 14.10
CA ILE A 357 7.13 -43.62 12.75
C ILE A 357 8.40 -43.12 12.07
N GLU A 358 8.71 -43.69 10.91
CA GLU A 358 9.88 -43.32 10.11
C GLU A 358 9.56 -42.10 9.23
N ALA A 359 10.45 -41.11 9.26
CA ALA A 359 10.33 -39.86 8.51
C ALA A 359 11.72 -39.29 8.21
N PHE A 360 11.82 -38.49 7.15
CA PHE A 360 13.09 -38.00 6.61
C PHE A 360 13.05 -36.48 6.38
N PRO A 361 14.19 -35.77 6.53
CA PRO A 361 14.31 -34.41 6.05
C PRO A 361 14.22 -34.39 4.52
N ALA A 362 13.59 -33.37 3.96
CA ALA A 362 13.48 -33.16 2.53
C ALA A 362 13.86 -31.71 2.20
N LEU A 363 14.98 -31.52 1.53
CA LEU A 363 15.45 -30.19 1.08
C LEU A 363 14.65 -29.76 -0.15
N VAL A 364 14.20 -28.51 -0.16
CA VAL A 364 13.39 -27.92 -1.24
C VAL A 364 13.89 -26.51 -1.54
N ASP A 365 13.44 -25.97 -2.68
CA ASP A 365 13.62 -24.56 -3.01
C ASP A 365 12.26 -23.91 -3.27
N THR A 366 11.95 -22.85 -2.52
CA THR A 366 10.66 -22.15 -2.57
C THR A 366 10.52 -21.20 -3.76
N GLU A 367 11.59 -20.93 -4.50
CA GLU A 367 11.61 -20.02 -5.66
C GLU A 367 11.79 -20.80 -6.98
N GLU A 368 12.88 -21.57 -7.09
CA GLU A 368 13.20 -22.43 -8.22
C GLU A 368 12.13 -23.51 -8.39
N THR A 369 11.56 -24.02 -7.30
CA THR A 369 10.47 -25.01 -7.25
C THR A 369 10.58 -26.12 -8.32
N LYS A 370 9.81 -26.03 -9.41
CA LYS A 370 9.78 -26.97 -10.54
C LYS A 370 11.06 -26.95 -11.37
N ARG A 371 11.74 -25.79 -11.46
CA ARG A 371 13.02 -25.61 -12.18
C ARG A 371 14.17 -26.34 -11.51
N LEU A 372 14.05 -26.73 -10.25
CA LEU A 372 15.10 -27.46 -9.51
C LEU A 372 15.58 -28.73 -10.25
N ILE A 373 14.70 -29.42 -10.99
CA ILE A 373 15.06 -30.61 -11.77
C ILE A 373 15.98 -30.31 -12.96
N GLU A 374 15.99 -29.06 -13.44
CA GLU A 374 16.82 -28.59 -14.54
C GLU A 374 18.21 -28.17 -14.05
N LEU A 375 18.35 -27.89 -12.75
CA LEU A 375 19.59 -27.41 -12.16
C LEU A 375 20.60 -28.55 -11.93
N PRO A 376 21.91 -28.29 -12.08
CA PRO A 376 22.93 -29.27 -11.72
C PRO A 376 23.00 -29.45 -10.21
N ALA A 377 23.44 -30.63 -9.77
CA ALA A 377 23.58 -30.95 -8.36
C ALA A 377 24.56 -29.99 -7.67
N THR A 378 24.04 -29.25 -6.68
CA THR A 378 24.82 -28.40 -5.79
C THR A 378 24.13 -28.35 -4.42
N ALA A 379 24.88 -28.09 -3.35
CA ALA A 379 24.30 -27.97 -2.01
C ALA A 379 23.59 -26.61 -1.79
N SER A 380 23.97 -25.58 -2.56
CA SER A 380 23.55 -24.19 -2.35
C SER A 380 22.26 -23.79 -3.08
N VAL A 381 21.55 -24.72 -3.72
CA VAL A 381 20.28 -24.46 -4.46
C VAL A 381 19.04 -24.81 -3.64
N PHE A 382 19.19 -25.11 -2.35
CA PHE A 382 18.07 -25.33 -1.46
C PHE A 382 18.00 -24.19 -0.45
N ASN A 383 16.81 -23.64 -0.25
CA ASN A 383 16.57 -22.54 0.69
C ASN A 383 15.60 -22.91 1.82
N HIS A 384 15.04 -24.13 1.82
CA HIS A 384 14.08 -24.58 2.83
C HIS A 384 14.16 -26.10 3.05
N VAL A 385 13.67 -26.57 4.19
CA VAL A 385 13.61 -28.01 4.52
C VAL A 385 12.31 -28.35 5.24
N ILE A 386 11.72 -29.48 4.86
CA ILE A 386 10.48 -30.03 5.41
C ILE A 386 10.65 -31.50 5.79
N VAL A 387 9.58 -32.13 6.28
CA VAL A 387 9.55 -33.55 6.61
C VAL A 387 8.78 -34.34 5.55
N THR A 388 9.27 -35.53 5.22
CA THR A 388 8.55 -36.48 4.38
C THR A 388 8.46 -37.86 5.02
N LEU A 389 7.34 -38.55 4.80
CA LEU A 389 7.11 -39.91 5.28
C LEU A 389 6.14 -40.68 4.40
N LYS A 390 6.14 -42.00 4.53
CA LYS A 390 5.13 -42.88 3.92
C LYS A 390 4.23 -43.46 5.01
N GLN A 391 2.91 -43.28 4.85
CA GLN A 391 1.91 -43.82 5.76
C GLN A 391 0.77 -44.43 4.94
N ASP A 392 0.42 -45.70 5.21
CA ASP A 392 -0.65 -46.44 4.53
C ASP A 392 -0.56 -46.41 2.99
N GLY A 393 0.66 -46.48 2.45
CA GLY A 393 0.93 -46.45 1.01
C GLY A 393 0.86 -45.06 0.36
N LYS A 394 0.53 -44.00 1.12
CA LYS A 394 0.56 -42.60 0.69
C LYS A 394 1.86 -41.93 1.12
N HIS A 395 2.37 -41.04 0.27
CA HIS A 395 3.56 -40.23 0.52
C HIS A 395 3.11 -38.84 0.99
N TYR A 396 3.57 -38.40 2.16
CA TYR A 396 3.19 -37.12 2.75
C TYR A 396 4.37 -36.14 2.79
N TRP A 397 4.06 -34.86 2.57
CA TRP A 397 4.97 -33.72 2.75
C TRP A 397 4.43 -32.87 3.90
N LEU A 398 5.18 -32.74 4.97
CA LEU A 398 4.76 -32.07 6.20
C LEU A 398 5.73 -30.93 6.49
N ASP A 399 5.22 -29.70 6.43
CA ASP A 399 6.01 -28.51 6.73
C ASP A 399 5.72 -28.01 8.16
N PRO A 400 6.67 -28.15 9.11
CA PRO A 400 6.48 -27.69 10.47
C PRO A 400 6.57 -26.15 10.62
N THR A 401 6.89 -25.40 9.56
CA THR A 401 6.91 -23.92 9.58
C THR A 401 5.57 -23.29 9.22
N VAL A 402 4.64 -24.06 8.62
CA VAL A 402 3.30 -23.60 8.25
C VAL A 402 2.40 -23.50 9.49
N ASN A 403 2.28 -22.30 10.07
CA ASN A 403 1.43 -22.05 11.23
C ASN A 403 -0.07 -22.11 10.90
N TYR A 404 -0.94 -22.24 11.92
CA TYR A 404 -2.40 -22.25 11.79
C TYR A 404 -3.01 -23.42 11.01
N GLN A 405 -2.23 -24.44 10.70
CA GLN A 405 -2.72 -25.65 10.05
C GLN A 405 -3.51 -26.52 11.04
N ARG A 406 -4.68 -27.02 10.61
CA ARG A 406 -5.61 -27.84 11.40
C ARG A 406 -6.11 -29.01 10.55
N GLY A 407 -6.80 -29.97 11.17
CA GLY A 407 -7.28 -31.18 10.49
C GLY A 407 -6.53 -32.45 10.89
N THR A 408 -7.06 -33.58 10.42
CA THR A 408 -6.40 -34.89 10.43
C THR A 408 -5.44 -35.01 9.25
N LEU A 409 -4.54 -36.01 9.28
CA LEU A 409 -3.47 -36.18 8.29
C LEU A 409 -3.94 -36.15 6.82
N GLU A 410 -5.12 -36.69 6.52
CA GLU A 410 -5.67 -36.70 5.17
C GLU A 410 -6.09 -35.31 4.67
N TYR A 411 -6.43 -34.39 5.57
CA TYR A 411 -6.91 -33.05 5.25
C TYR A 411 -5.86 -31.94 5.47
N LEU A 412 -4.65 -32.29 5.92
CA LEU A 412 -3.57 -31.32 6.02
C LEU A 412 -3.22 -30.77 4.64
N ALA A 413 -2.88 -29.49 4.58
CA ALA A 413 -2.33 -28.90 3.37
C ALA A 413 -0.99 -29.58 3.06
N GLN A 414 -0.80 -29.93 1.80
CA GLN A 414 0.41 -30.58 1.31
C GLN A 414 1.15 -29.53 0.47
N PRO A 415 2.30 -28.99 0.94
CA PRO A 415 3.07 -28.05 0.15
C PRO A 415 3.55 -28.73 -1.12
N ASP A 416 3.63 -27.97 -2.21
CA ASP A 416 4.18 -28.42 -3.49
C ASP A 416 5.21 -27.39 -3.97
N TYR A 417 6.48 -27.67 -3.66
CA TYR A 417 7.62 -26.92 -4.16
C TYR A 417 8.19 -27.57 -5.43
N GLY A 418 7.41 -28.37 -6.16
CA GLY A 418 7.84 -29.05 -7.39
C GLY A 418 8.67 -30.30 -7.13
N TYR A 419 9.87 -30.15 -6.55
CA TYR A 419 10.82 -31.23 -6.27
C TYR A 419 11.48 -31.09 -4.91
N ALA A 420 11.78 -32.23 -4.29
CA ALA A 420 12.52 -32.30 -3.03
C ALA A 420 13.68 -33.30 -3.12
N LEU A 421 14.78 -33.01 -2.43
CA LEU A 421 15.85 -33.98 -2.20
C LEU A 421 15.68 -34.61 -0.81
N ILE A 422 15.30 -35.89 -0.77
CA ILE A 422 15.13 -36.64 0.46
C ILE A 422 16.50 -36.99 1.04
N ILE A 423 16.72 -36.66 2.31
CA ILE A 423 17.98 -36.91 3.01
C ILE A 423 17.90 -38.25 3.73
N ASP A 424 18.16 -39.33 2.98
CA ASP A 424 18.31 -40.68 3.51
C ASP A 424 19.44 -41.46 2.81
N LYS A 425 19.92 -42.54 3.44
CA LYS A 425 21.01 -43.37 2.91
C LYS A 425 20.63 -43.99 1.57
N GLY A 426 21.41 -43.67 0.54
CA GLY A 426 21.26 -44.26 -0.80
C GLY A 426 20.35 -43.49 -1.74
N GLU A 427 19.75 -42.38 -1.28
CA GLU A 427 19.03 -41.47 -2.16
C GLU A 427 19.99 -40.73 -3.10
N THR A 428 19.64 -40.66 -4.39
CA THR A 428 20.49 -40.08 -5.44
C THR A 428 19.75 -39.18 -6.43
N ALA A 429 18.46 -38.92 -6.22
CA ALA A 429 17.63 -38.18 -7.17
C ALA A 429 16.63 -37.27 -6.46
N LEU A 430 16.20 -36.23 -7.17
CA LEU A 430 15.08 -35.39 -6.76
C LEU A 430 13.77 -36.18 -6.87
N THR A 431 12.91 -36.03 -5.88
CA THR A 431 11.57 -36.63 -5.84
C THR A 431 10.52 -35.58 -6.16
N SER A 432 9.62 -35.87 -7.10
CA SER A 432 8.51 -34.96 -7.39
C SER A 432 7.57 -34.85 -6.19
N MET A 433 7.20 -33.61 -5.86
CA MET A 433 6.24 -33.31 -4.81
C MET A 433 4.80 -33.28 -5.31
N ALA A 434 4.60 -33.36 -6.63
CA ALA A 434 3.30 -33.17 -7.26
C ALA A 434 2.24 -34.11 -6.67
N GLN A 435 1.19 -33.53 -6.11
CA GLN A 435 0.03 -34.25 -5.60
C GLN A 435 -1.21 -33.88 -6.41
N LYS A 436 -2.07 -34.87 -6.67
CA LYS A 436 -3.39 -34.57 -7.23
C LYS A 436 -4.21 -33.85 -6.18
N PRO A 437 -4.74 -32.66 -6.46
CA PRO A 437 -5.61 -31.97 -5.51
C PRO A 437 -6.86 -32.82 -5.27
N VAL A 438 -7.16 -33.13 -4.00
CA VAL A 438 -8.24 -34.05 -3.64
C VAL A 438 -9.49 -33.30 -3.13
N HIS A 439 -9.34 -32.02 -2.77
CA HIS A 439 -10.37 -31.27 -2.06
C HIS A 439 -10.57 -29.87 -2.64
N THR A 440 -11.81 -29.39 -2.59
CA THR A 440 -12.16 -28.00 -2.91
C THR A 440 -11.48 -27.04 -1.93
N ASN A 441 -10.77 -26.04 -2.46
CA ASN A 441 -10.05 -25.04 -1.67
C ASN A 441 -11.02 -24.01 -1.06
N VAL A 442 -11.98 -23.54 -1.87
CA VAL A 442 -12.97 -22.53 -1.49
C VAL A 442 -14.35 -22.98 -1.92
N SER A 443 -15.32 -22.95 -1.01
CA SER A 443 -16.74 -23.10 -1.33
C SER A 443 -17.50 -21.88 -0.84
N VAL A 444 -18.31 -21.29 -1.73
CA VAL A 444 -19.14 -20.11 -1.45
C VAL A 444 -20.60 -20.51 -1.56
N GLU A 445 -21.40 -20.14 -0.56
CA GLU A 445 -22.85 -20.22 -0.62
C GLU A 445 -23.45 -18.85 -0.34
N ASP A 446 -23.99 -18.22 -1.38
CA ASP A 446 -24.64 -16.92 -1.33
C ASP A 446 -26.16 -17.10 -1.37
N ASN A 447 -26.86 -16.50 -0.41
CA ASN A 447 -28.31 -16.55 -0.29
C ASN A 447 -28.88 -15.13 -0.34
N PHE A 448 -29.65 -14.84 -1.38
CA PHE A 448 -30.39 -13.59 -1.52
C PHE A 448 -31.86 -13.84 -1.26
N PHE A 449 -32.42 -13.18 -0.26
CA PHE A 449 -33.84 -13.20 0.07
C PHE A 449 -34.49 -11.95 -0.51
N ILE A 450 -35.09 -12.11 -1.68
CA ILE A 450 -35.60 -11.00 -2.51
C ILE A 450 -36.97 -10.60 -2.00
N ALA A 451 -37.10 -9.32 -1.64
CA ALA A 451 -38.34 -8.74 -1.15
C ALA A 451 -39.43 -8.71 -2.24
N GLU A 452 -40.70 -8.73 -1.82
CA GLU A 452 -41.84 -8.71 -2.75
C GLU A 452 -41.91 -7.37 -3.52
N LYS A 453 -41.66 -6.25 -2.83
CA LYS A 453 -41.65 -4.92 -3.41
C LYS A 453 -40.24 -4.43 -3.66
N VAL A 454 -40.05 -3.74 -4.78
CA VAL A 454 -38.77 -3.13 -5.18
C VAL A 454 -38.25 -2.13 -4.13
N SER A 455 -39.16 -1.46 -3.42
CA SER A 455 -38.83 -0.47 -2.38
C SER A 455 -38.46 -1.06 -1.02
N GLU A 456 -38.53 -2.38 -0.86
CA GLU A 456 -38.25 -3.06 0.42
C GLU A 456 -36.84 -3.68 0.38
N PRO A 457 -36.08 -3.60 1.48
CA PRO A 457 -34.72 -4.11 1.52
C PRO A 457 -34.70 -5.64 1.36
N SER A 458 -33.78 -6.13 0.55
CA SER A 458 -33.52 -7.56 0.40
C SER A 458 -32.40 -7.99 1.33
N ARG A 459 -32.44 -9.23 1.83
CA ARG A 459 -31.41 -9.74 2.75
C ARG A 459 -30.40 -10.57 1.99
N PHE A 460 -29.12 -10.37 2.26
CA PHE A 460 -28.02 -11.13 1.66
C PHE A 460 -27.22 -11.83 2.75
N GLU A 461 -27.08 -13.15 2.64
CA GLU A 461 -26.24 -13.95 3.51
C GLU A 461 -25.18 -14.65 2.66
N THR A 462 -23.92 -14.57 3.07
CA THR A 462 -22.83 -15.28 2.40
C THR A 462 -22.09 -16.17 3.40
N GLN A 463 -21.76 -17.37 2.95
CA GLN A 463 -20.97 -18.33 3.72
C GLN A 463 -19.79 -18.81 2.87
N TYR A 464 -18.58 -18.60 3.37
CA TYR A 464 -17.38 -19.18 2.78
C TYR A 464 -16.92 -20.36 3.62
N THR A 465 -16.49 -21.42 2.95
CA THR A 465 -15.77 -22.55 3.53
C THR A 465 -14.40 -22.64 2.88
N TYR A 466 -13.36 -22.36 3.65
CA TYR A 466 -11.97 -22.44 3.22
C TYR A 466 -11.36 -23.76 3.68
N ALA A 467 -10.53 -24.38 2.84
CA ALA A 467 -9.79 -25.61 3.13
C ALA A 467 -8.29 -25.44 2.79
N GLY A 468 -7.43 -26.34 3.31
CA GLY A 468 -6.00 -26.35 3.00
C GLY A 468 -5.31 -25.00 3.28
N PHE A 469 -4.46 -24.57 2.33
CA PHE A 469 -3.73 -23.29 2.43
C PHE A 469 -4.64 -22.07 2.51
N GLU A 470 -5.83 -22.09 1.90
CA GLU A 470 -6.80 -20.99 2.04
C GLU A 470 -7.29 -20.86 3.48
N ALA A 471 -7.61 -21.98 4.14
CA ALA A 471 -8.02 -21.95 5.54
C ALA A 471 -6.91 -21.45 6.48
N ILE A 472 -5.65 -21.81 6.17
CA ILE A 472 -4.46 -21.36 6.90
C ILE A 472 -4.28 -19.85 6.74
N ASN A 473 -4.30 -19.35 5.50
CA ASN A 473 -4.13 -17.94 5.18
C ASN A 473 -5.21 -17.07 5.84
N ARG A 474 -6.47 -17.52 5.80
CA ARG A 474 -7.59 -16.81 6.45
C ARG A 474 -7.46 -16.80 7.98
N ARG A 475 -7.11 -17.92 8.61
CA ARG A 475 -6.83 -17.95 10.05
C ARG A 475 -5.71 -16.99 10.45
N SER A 476 -4.61 -17.01 9.69
CA SER A 476 -3.47 -16.12 9.93
C SER A 476 -3.88 -14.65 9.83
N ASN A 477 -4.62 -14.29 8.78
CA ASN A 477 -5.11 -12.92 8.58
C ASN A 477 -6.03 -12.47 9.72
N ILE A 478 -6.99 -13.32 10.13
CA ILE A 478 -7.89 -13.00 11.25
C ILE A 478 -7.12 -12.85 12.56
N ALA A 479 -6.14 -13.71 12.83
CA ALA A 479 -5.30 -13.64 14.01
C ALA A 479 -4.43 -12.37 14.04
N SER A 480 -3.89 -11.94 12.90
CA SER A 480 -3.03 -10.75 12.81
C SER A 480 -3.79 -9.43 12.78
N SER A 481 -4.93 -9.39 12.08
CA SER A 481 -5.68 -8.16 11.80
C SER A 481 -6.89 -7.95 12.72
N GLY A 482 -7.37 -9.03 13.36
CA GLY A 482 -8.57 -9.04 14.18
C GLY A 482 -9.86 -9.14 13.37
N LEU A 483 -10.82 -9.91 13.90
CA LEU A 483 -12.08 -10.24 13.20
C LEU A 483 -12.85 -9.01 12.70
N ASN A 484 -12.97 -7.97 13.52
CA ASN A 484 -13.72 -6.76 13.14
C ASN A 484 -13.08 -6.01 11.96
N SER A 485 -11.74 -6.02 11.86
CA SER A 485 -11.06 -5.39 10.73
C SER A 485 -11.30 -6.19 9.45
N VAL A 486 -11.26 -7.53 9.54
CA VAL A 486 -11.55 -8.42 8.41
C VAL A 486 -12.99 -8.26 7.96
N ALA A 487 -13.95 -8.32 8.88
CA ALA A 487 -15.37 -8.12 8.60
C ALA A 487 -15.64 -6.76 7.95
N LYS A 488 -14.95 -5.70 8.40
CA LYS A 488 -15.04 -4.37 7.77
C LYS A 488 -14.52 -4.39 6.33
N SER A 489 -13.37 -5.02 6.08
CA SER A 489 -12.82 -5.14 4.72
C SER A 489 -13.73 -5.94 3.79
N TYR A 490 -14.40 -6.99 4.29
CA TYR A 490 -15.38 -7.76 3.51
C TYR A 490 -16.67 -6.97 3.25
N PHE A 491 -17.16 -6.22 4.23
CA PHE A 491 -18.26 -5.28 4.04
C PHE A 491 -17.93 -4.21 2.99
N GLU A 492 -16.74 -3.60 3.07
CA GLU A 492 -16.27 -2.62 2.07
C GLU A 492 -16.08 -3.25 0.68
N TYR A 493 -15.71 -4.53 0.60
CA TYR A 493 -15.69 -5.30 -0.64
C TYR A 493 -17.10 -5.38 -1.22
N TYR A 494 -18.08 -5.94 -0.49
CA TYR A 494 -19.48 -6.06 -0.97
C TYR A 494 -20.16 -4.73 -1.28
N GLN A 495 -19.85 -3.65 -0.57
CA GLN A 495 -20.34 -2.30 -0.88
C GLN A 495 -19.91 -1.80 -2.27
N GLY A 496 -18.83 -2.33 -2.85
CA GLY A 496 -18.38 -1.95 -4.19
C GLY A 496 -19.28 -2.47 -5.32
N PHE A 497 -20.20 -3.40 -5.05
CA PHE A 497 -21.08 -4.03 -6.05
C PHE A 497 -22.55 -4.16 -5.61
N LEU A 498 -22.85 -4.00 -4.31
CA LEU A 498 -24.21 -4.04 -3.78
C LEU A 498 -24.55 -2.67 -3.19
N ASN A 499 -25.47 -1.94 -3.83
CA ASN A 499 -25.90 -0.60 -3.44
C ASN A 499 -26.78 -0.65 -2.18
N GLY A 500 -26.67 0.39 -1.34
CA GLY A 500 -27.45 0.46 -0.10
C GLY A 500 -27.15 -0.67 0.91
N LEU A 501 -25.95 -1.27 0.85
CA LEU A 501 -25.58 -2.37 1.74
C LEU A 501 -25.35 -1.89 3.18
N SER A 502 -25.99 -2.54 4.15
CA SER A 502 -25.78 -2.34 5.58
C SER A 502 -25.61 -3.68 6.31
N ILE A 503 -24.94 -3.66 7.47
CA ILE A 503 -24.70 -4.86 8.28
C ILE A 503 -25.99 -5.28 8.98
N ASN A 504 -26.47 -6.49 8.71
CA ASN A 504 -27.63 -7.08 9.39
C ASN A 504 -27.20 -7.83 10.65
N GLU A 505 -26.19 -8.70 10.53
CA GLU A 505 -25.58 -9.43 11.65
C GLU A 505 -24.06 -9.35 11.58
N THR A 506 -23.40 -9.38 12.74
CA THR A 506 -21.94 -9.39 12.81
C THR A 506 -21.39 -10.69 12.23
N MET A 507 -20.27 -10.59 11.50
CA MET A 507 -19.56 -11.75 10.94
C MET A 507 -19.29 -12.81 12.02
N ALA A 508 -19.63 -14.06 11.70
CA ALA A 508 -19.39 -15.22 12.55
C ALA A 508 -18.34 -16.15 11.92
N ILE A 509 -17.58 -16.83 12.78
CA ILE A 509 -16.57 -17.82 12.38
C ILE A 509 -16.86 -19.14 13.08
N SER A 510 -16.69 -20.24 12.37
CA SER A 510 -16.67 -21.58 12.96
C SER A 510 -15.58 -22.44 12.32
N GLU A 511 -15.08 -23.42 13.06
CA GLU A 511 -14.04 -24.32 12.60
C GLU A 511 -14.52 -25.77 12.57
N GLN A 512 -14.07 -26.52 11.57
CA GLN A 512 -14.25 -27.97 11.50
C GLN A 512 -12.94 -28.66 11.84
N GLU A 513 -12.80 -29.11 13.08
CA GLU A 513 -11.51 -29.60 13.61
C GLU A 513 -10.93 -30.80 12.85
N GLN A 514 -11.78 -31.74 12.39
CA GLN A 514 -11.34 -32.96 11.70
C GLN A 514 -10.85 -32.71 10.28
N THR A 515 -11.46 -31.77 9.57
CA THR A 515 -11.15 -31.41 8.17
C THR A 515 -10.24 -30.19 8.08
N GLY A 516 -10.00 -29.49 9.19
CA GLY A 516 -9.24 -28.24 9.21
C GLY A 516 -9.93 -27.06 8.55
N LYS A 517 -11.18 -27.21 8.09
CA LYS A 517 -11.89 -26.16 7.35
C LYS A 517 -12.26 -24.99 8.26
N LEU A 518 -12.17 -23.78 7.71
CA LEU A 518 -12.62 -22.54 8.32
C LEU A 518 -13.90 -22.09 7.62
N ILE A 519 -14.95 -21.78 8.38
CA ILE A 519 -16.21 -21.29 7.85
C ILE A 519 -16.44 -19.87 8.36
N THR A 520 -16.71 -18.94 7.44
CA THR A 520 -17.14 -17.58 7.75
C THR A 520 -18.58 -17.38 7.30
N LYS A 521 -19.34 -16.60 8.07
CA LYS A 521 -20.73 -16.26 7.77
C LYS A 521 -20.95 -14.78 7.95
N GLU A 522 -21.60 -14.16 6.99
CA GLU A 522 -21.91 -12.73 6.97
C GLU A 522 -23.38 -12.52 6.57
N SER A 523 -24.02 -11.50 7.15
CA SER A 523 -25.41 -11.16 6.87
C SER A 523 -25.56 -9.65 6.70
N TYR A 524 -26.17 -9.24 5.60
CA TYR A 524 -26.36 -7.86 5.21
C TYR A 524 -27.80 -7.59 4.77
N LEU A 525 -28.20 -6.32 4.81
CA LEU A 525 -29.39 -5.80 4.14
C LEU A 525 -28.97 -4.97 2.94
N ILE A 526 -29.70 -5.11 1.84
CA ILE A 526 -29.51 -4.38 0.59
C ILE A 526 -30.74 -3.52 0.39
N ASP A 527 -30.64 -2.22 0.68
CA ASP A 527 -31.74 -1.27 0.54
C ASP A 527 -32.07 -1.01 -0.94
N GLU A 528 -31.06 -1.06 -1.81
CA GLU A 528 -31.16 -0.79 -3.25
C GLU A 528 -30.79 -2.04 -4.06
N PHE A 529 -31.58 -3.10 -3.89
CA PHE A 529 -31.31 -4.40 -4.53
C PHE A 529 -31.49 -4.39 -6.06
N TRP A 530 -32.40 -3.56 -6.56
CA TRP A 530 -32.79 -3.51 -7.96
C TRP A 530 -32.20 -2.29 -8.65
N GLU A 531 -31.53 -2.50 -9.78
CA GLU A 531 -31.14 -1.46 -10.72
C GLU A 531 -32.32 -1.16 -11.66
N LYS A 532 -32.63 0.11 -11.92
CA LYS A 532 -33.77 0.47 -12.76
C LYS A 532 -33.35 0.54 -14.22
N THR A 533 -34.05 -0.17 -15.10
CA THR A 533 -33.79 -0.20 -16.55
C THR A 533 -35.01 0.27 -17.34
N ASP A 534 -34.85 0.49 -18.66
CA ASP A 534 -35.96 0.87 -19.56
C ASP A 534 -37.09 -0.18 -19.57
N GLU A 535 -36.75 -1.46 -19.35
CA GLU A 535 -37.68 -2.58 -19.37
C GLU A 535 -38.28 -2.92 -18.00
N GLY A 536 -37.74 -2.34 -16.92
CA GLY A 536 -38.20 -2.54 -15.55
C GLY A 536 -37.08 -2.42 -14.52
N TYR A 537 -36.76 -3.53 -13.88
CA TYR A 537 -35.74 -3.62 -12.84
C TYR A 537 -34.85 -4.85 -13.06
N GLU A 538 -33.54 -4.67 -13.00
CA GLU A 538 -32.55 -5.73 -13.17
C GLU A 538 -31.78 -5.97 -11.86
N ALA A 539 -31.38 -7.21 -11.62
CA ALA A 539 -30.36 -7.55 -10.64
C ALA A 539 -29.43 -8.60 -11.24
N SER A 540 -28.12 -8.43 -11.07
CA SER A 540 -27.11 -9.27 -11.69
C SER A 540 -26.26 -10.02 -10.66
N PHE A 541 -26.04 -11.31 -10.90
CA PHE A 541 -25.30 -12.20 -10.01
C PHE A 541 -24.04 -12.72 -10.67
N TYR A 542 -22.97 -12.81 -9.89
CA TYR A 542 -21.63 -13.16 -10.38
C TYR A 542 -21.01 -14.23 -9.49
N ALA A 543 -20.39 -15.24 -10.09
CA ALA A 543 -19.53 -16.16 -9.35
C ALA A 543 -18.15 -15.52 -9.08
N SER A 544 -18.11 -14.50 -8.23
CA SER A 544 -16.97 -13.58 -8.08
C SER A 544 -15.63 -14.28 -7.78
N GLU A 545 -15.61 -15.28 -6.90
CA GLU A 545 -14.39 -16.04 -6.61
C GLU A 545 -13.80 -16.75 -7.84
N ILE A 546 -14.67 -17.26 -8.73
CA ILE A 546 -14.26 -17.90 -9.99
C ILE A 546 -13.78 -16.83 -10.98
N GLN A 547 -14.49 -15.71 -11.11
CA GLN A 547 -14.07 -14.63 -12.00
C GLN A 547 -12.73 -14.00 -11.59
N ASN A 548 -12.50 -13.83 -10.28
CA ASN A 548 -11.25 -13.32 -9.72
C ASN A 548 -10.07 -14.30 -9.91
N SER A 549 -10.37 -15.58 -10.12
CA SER A 549 -9.35 -16.62 -10.36
C SER A 549 -8.78 -16.59 -11.79
N VAL A 550 -9.45 -15.88 -12.72
CA VAL A 550 -8.99 -15.71 -14.11
C VAL A 550 -8.81 -14.24 -14.46
N TYR A 551 -7.60 -13.86 -14.85
CA TYR A 551 -7.24 -12.46 -15.05
C TYR A 551 -6.52 -12.23 -16.38
N GLU A 552 -6.63 -11.02 -16.90
CA GLU A 552 -5.86 -10.57 -18.07
C GLU A 552 -4.46 -10.14 -17.65
N PRO A 553 -3.39 -10.56 -18.34
CA PRO A 553 -2.03 -10.16 -17.98
C PRO A 553 -1.83 -8.65 -18.22
N LYS A 554 -1.04 -8.01 -17.35
CA LYS A 554 -0.63 -6.59 -17.53
C LYS A 554 0.07 -6.33 -18.86
N GLN A 555 0.75 -7.34 -19.39
CA GLN A 555 1.32 -7.34 -20.73
C GLN A 555 0.78 -8.53 -21.52
N VAL A 556 -0.10 -8.28 -22.49
CA VAL A 556 -0.67 -9.30 -23.37
C VAL A 556 0.38 -9.82 -24.36
N ASN A 557 1.11 -8.92 -25.02
CA ASN A 557 2.26 -9.29 -25.84
C ASN A 557 3.46 -9.59 -24.93
N ARG A 558 3.74 -10.87 -24.71
CA ARG A 558 4.79 -11.37 -23.82
C ARG A 558 5.49 -12.58 -24.42
N THR A 559 6.70 -12.86 -23.97
CA THR A 559 7.50 -14.01 -24.42
C THR A 559 7.70 -15.08 -23.33
N ASP A 560 7.41 -14.73 -22.08
CA ASP A 560 7.47 -15.59 -20.91
C ASP A 560 6.08 -16.09 -20.48
N PRO A 561 6.00 -17.19 -19.72
CA PRO A 561 4.73 -17.70 -19.23
C PRO A 561 4.08 -16.73 -18.23
N LEU A 562 2.74 -16.71 -18.23
CA LEU A 562 1.91 -16.04 -17.23
C LEU A 562 1.63 -16.98 -16.06
N TYR A 563 1.87 -16.53 -14.83
CA TYR A 563 1.52 -17.26 -13.61
C TYR A 563 0.02 -17.54 -13.51
N PHE A 564 -0.38 -18.71 -13.04
CA PHE A 564 -1.79 -19.05 -12.86
C PHE A 564 -1.96 -19.80 -11.54
N SER A 565 -2.89 -19.35 -10.69
CA SER A 565 -3.04 -19.94 -9.35
C SER A 565 -3.42 -21.41 -9.43
N TYR A 566 -2.60 -22.28 -8.83
CA TYR A 566 -2.77 -23.73 -8.88
C TYR A 566 -2.20 -24.42 -7.64
N PRO A 567 -2.86 -25.47 -7.13
CA PRO A 567 -4.19 -25.93 -7.55
C PRO A 567 -5.29 -25.00 -7.04
N ASN A 568 -6.29 -24.74 -7.89
CA ASN A 568 -7.41 -23.87 -7.55
C ASN A 568 -8.74 -24.55 -7.91
N ILE A 569 -9.44 -25.01 -6.88
CA ILE A 569 -10.74 -25.68 -6.98
C ILE A 569 -11.77 -24.86 -6.20
N ILE A 570 -12.77 -24.32 -6.91
CA ILE A 570 -13.76 -23.41 -6.35
C ILE A 570 -15.16 -23.92 -6.68
N ASN A 571 -16.03 -23.97 -5.69
CA ASN A 571 -17.46 -24.20 -5.88
C ASN A 571 -18.24 -22.98 -5.39
N THR A 572 -19.11 -22.42 -6.21
CA THR A 572 -19.98 -21.30 -5.85
C THR A 572 -21.43 -21.70 -6.06
N THR A 573 -22.26 -21.53 -5.05
CA THR A 573 -23.71 -21.73 -5.14
C THR A 573 -24.39 -20.41 -4.78
N ILE A 574 -25.22 -19.88 -5.69
CA ILE A 574 -26.02 -18.68 -5.46
C ILE A 574 -27.48 -19.10 -5.43
N LYS A 575 -28.19 -18.76 -4.36
CA LYS A 575 -29.61 -19.06 -4.16
C LYS A 575 -30.40 -17.77 -4.05
N LEU A 576 -31.36 -17.58 -4.95
CA LEU A 576 -32.29 -16.47 -4.93
C LEU A 576 -33.65 -16.95 -4.44
N HIS A 577 -34.05 -16.52 -3.26
CA HIS A 577 -35.33 -16.85 -2.64
C HIS A 577 -36.34 -15.74 -2.94
N PHE A 578 -37.34 -16.03 -3.77
CA PHE A 578 -38.34 -15.05 -4.17
C PHE A 578 -39.56 -15.08 -3.26
N THR A 579 -39.87 -13.93 -2.63
CA THR A 579 -41.12 -13.76 -1.86
C THR A 579 -42.33 -13.68 -2.80
N GLU A 580 -42.17 -13.01 -3.94
CA GLU A 580 -43.18 -12.91 -4.99
C GLU A 580 -43.33 -14.24 -5.75
N LYS A 581 -44.56 -14.59 -6.11
CA LYS A 581 -44.88 -15.82 -6.87
C LYS A 581 -44.79 -15.58 -8.38
N ASP A 582 -44.86 -16.64 -9.16
CA ASP A 582 -44.95 -16.60 -10.63
C ASP A 582 -43.65 -16.20 -11.38
N TRP A 583 -42.49 -16.36 -10.74
CA TRP A 583 -41.21 -16.37 -11.44
C TRP A 583 -41.04 -17.67 -12.25
N GLY A 584 -40.35 -17.58 -13.39
CA GLY A 584 -40.04 -18.72 -14.24
C GLY A 584 -38.64 -18.58 -14.84
N PHE A 585 -37.86 -19.65 -14.75
CA PHE A 585 -36.52 -19.73 -15.31
C PHE A 585 -36.33 -21.09 -15.96
N ASP A 586 -35.64 -21.11 -17.09
CA ASP A 586 -35.27 -22.36 -17.75
C ASP A 586 -34.15 -23.06 -16.98
N SER A 587 -34.21 -24.38 -16.95
CA SER A 587 -33.16 -25.20 -16.36
C SER A 587 -32.09 -25.50 -17.41
N GLU A 588 -30.86 -25.12 -17.12
CA GLU A 588 -29.75 -25.20 -18.07
C GLU A 588 -28.50 -25.79 -17.39
N LYS A 589 -27.70 -26.51 -18.17
CA LYS A 589 -26.40 -27.04 -17.73
C LYS A 589 -25.41 -26.83 -18.87
N GLU A 590 -24.27 -26.22 -18.54
CA GLU A 590 -23.19 -25.99 -19.48
C GLU A 590 -21.85 -26.47 -18.88
N GLU A 591 -20.94 -26.90 -19.74
CA GLU A 591 -19.56 -27.20 -19.36
C GLU A 591 -18.62 -26.55 -20.35
N ILE A 592 -17.73 -25.69 -19.83
CA ILE A 592 -16.62 -25.11 -20.58
C ILE A 592 -15.36 -25.84 -20.14
N ASP A 593 -14.90 -26.77 -20.98
CA ASP A 593 -13.70 -27.55 -20.76
C ASP A 593 -12.62 -27.21 -21.79
N ASN A 594 -11.48 -26.67 -21.33
CA ASN A 594 -10.35 -26.29 -22.17
C ASN A 594 -9.01 -26.68 -21.51
N ASP A 595 -7.89 -26.24 -22.06
CA ASP A 595 -6.54 -26.58 -21.55
C ASP A 595 -6.21 -25.89 -20.21
N TYR A 596 -6.84 -24.75 -19.92
CA TYR A 596 -6.52 -23.90 -18.77
C TYR A 596 -7.38 -24.24 -17.54
N PHE A 597 -8.67 -24.47 -17.76
CA PHE A 597 -9.64 -24.73 -16.70
C PHE A 597 -10.83 -25.58 -17.18
N ASN A 598 -11.56 -26.14 -16.21
CA ASN A 598 -12.89 -26.71 -16.37
C ASN A 598 -13.88 -25.85 -15.57
N LEU A 599 -14.94 -25.36 -16.21
CA LEU A 599 -16.07 -24.71 -15.56
C LEU A 599 -17.35 -25.50 -15.86
N LYS A 600 -18.10 -25.88 -14.83
CA LYS A 600 -19.45 -26.44 -14.94
C LYS A 600 -20.44 -25.46 -14.35
N THR A 601 -21.51 -25.19 -15.08
CA THR A 601 -22.62 -24.33 -14.65
C THR A 601 -23.92 -25.13 -14.63
N ALA A 602 -24.79 -24.82 -13.67
CA ALA A 602 -26.14 -25.37 -13.62
C ALA A 602 -27.12 -24.35 -13.05
N THR A 603 -28.25 -24.19 -13.71
CA THR A 603 -29.37 -23.33 -13.29
C THR A 603 -30.58 -24.21 -13.03
N GLU A 604 -31.16 -24.13 -11.83
CA GLU A 604 -32.34 -24.90 -11.43
C GLU A 604 -33.29 -24.00 -10.66
N PHE A 605 -34.58 -23.96 -11.04
CA PHE A 605 -35.62 -23.21 -10.34
C PHE A 605 -36.68 -24.15 -9.77
N ASN A 606 -36.80 -24.19 -8.44
CA ASN A 606 -37.80 -25.00 -7.76
C ASN A 606 -38.30 -24.31 -6.49
N ASN A 607 -39.59 -24.47 -6.17
CA ASN A 607 -40.19 -23.93 -4.94
C ASN A 607 -39.87 -22.45 -4.66
N ASN A 608 -39.95 -21.58 -5.69
CA ASN A 608 -39.61 -20.16 -5.58
C ASN A 608 -38.13 -19.86 -5.25
N VAL A 609 -37.23 -20.81 -5.47
CA VAL A 609 -35.79 -20.63 -5.29
C VAL A 609 -35.06 -20.89 -6.61
N LEU A 610 -34.35 -19.88 -7.11
CA LEU A 610 -33.40 -20.05 -8.21
C LEU A 610 -32.05 -20.45 -7.62
N THR A 611 -31.52 -21.60 -8.03
CA THR A 611 -30.19 -22.08 -7.63
C THR A 611 -29.26 -22.05 -8.83
N LEU A 612 -28.20 -21.26 -8.73
CA LEU A 612 -27.10 -21.19 -9.69
C LEU A 612 -25.90 -21.91 -9.07
N THR A 613 -25.39 -22.94 -9.73
CA THR A 613 -24.23 -23.71 -9.26
C THR A 613 -23.09 -23.58 -10.24
N TYR A 614 -21.91 -23.25 -9.74
CA TYR A 614 -20.68 -23.13 -10.50
C TYR A 614 -19.58 -23.99 -9.87
N SER A 615 -18.91 -24.82 -10.67
CA SER A 615 -17.75 -25.60 -10.24
C SER A 615 -16.58 -25.32 -11.16
N TYR A 616 -15.49 -24.80 -10.59
CA TYR A 616 -14.29 -24.40 -11.31
C TYR A 616 -13.08 -25.23 -10.86
N TYR A 617 -12.28 -25.65 -11.83
CA TYR A 617 -11.01 -26.36 -11.62
C TYR A 617 -9.93 -25.81 -12.55
N ALA A 618 -8.88 -25.21 -12.00
CA ALA A 618 -7.68 -24.86 -12.75
C ALA A 618 -6.88 -26.13 -13.10
N LYS A 619 -6.47 -26.28 -14.36
CA LYS A 619 -5.77 -27.48 -14.87
C LYS A 619 -4.25 -27.34 -14.91
N GLN A 620 -3.73 -26.13 -14.86
CA GLN A 620 -2.30 -25.83 -14.91
C GLN A 620 -1.95 -24.63 -14.01
N ASP A 621 -0.67 -24.43 -13.72
CA ASP A 621 -0.14 -23.39 -12.84
C ASP A 621 0.48 -22.19 -13.59
N HIS A 622 0.44 -22.24 -14.92
CA HIS A 622 0.90 -21.15 -15.77
C HIS A 622 0.26 -21.26 -17.15
N ILE A 623 0.27 -20.17 -17.91
CA ILE A 623 -0.19 -20.10 -19.30
C ILE A 623 1.01 -19.72 -20.15
N LYS A 624 1.32 -20.51 -21.19
CA LYS A 624 2.45 -20.21 -22.07
C LYS A 624 2.22 -18.92 -22.83
N ALA A 625 3.29 -18.18 -23.13
CA ALA A 625 3.22 -16.95 -23.93
C ALA A 625 2.45 -17.14 -25.26
N THR A 626 2.67 -18.26 -25.95
CA THR A 626 2.01 -18.59 -27.22
C THR A 626 0.53 -18.92 -27.09
N GLN A 627 0.01 -19.04 -25.86
CA GLN A 627 -1.37 -19.42 -25.55
C GLN A 627 -2.21 -18.26 -24.99
N ILE A 628 -1.63 -17.07 -24.83
CA ILE A 628 -2.30 -15.93 -24.17
C ILE A 628 -3.59 -15.52 -24.92
N ASP A 629 -3.54 -15.42 -26.24
CA ASP A 629 -4.72 -15.03 -27.04
C ASP A 629 -5.89 -16.03 -26.90
N ASP A 630 -5.58 -17.34 -26.96
CA ASP A 630 -6.59 -18.39 -26.75
C ASP A 630 -7.11 -18.38 -25.32
N TYR A 631 -6.23 -18.24 -24.31
CA TYR A 631 -6.65 -18.10 -22.91
C TYR A 631 -7.59 -16.91 -22.71
N LEU A 632 -7.31 -15.74 -23.29
CA LEU A 632 -8.20 -14.57 -23.17
C LEU A 632 -9.56 -14.81 -23.82
N ALA A 633 -9.60 -15.54 -24.93
CA ALA A 633 -10.85 -15.96 -25.55
C ALA A 633 -11.64 -16.93 -24.65
N GLN A 634 -10.99 -17.91 -24.01
CA GLN A 634 -11.65 -18.80 -23.06
C GLN A 634 -12.10 -18.07 -21.79
N ARG A 635 -11.28 -17.13 -21.28
CA ARG A 635 -11.61 -16.28 -20.13
C ARG A 635 -12.89 -15.49 -20.41
N LYS A 636 -13.05 -14.88 -21.59
CA LYS A 636 -14.27 -14.15 -21.94
C LYS A 636 -15.53 -15.02 -21.86
N LYS A 637 -15.44 -16.28 -22.31
CA LYS A 637 -16.54 -17.25 -22.16
C LYS A 637 -16.84 -17.55 -20.70
N LEU A 638 -15.81 -17.77 -19.87
CA LEU A 638 -15.98 -18.00 -18.44
C LEU A 638 -16.65 -16.81 -17.75
N ILE A 639 -16.21 -15.58 -18.02
CA ILE A 639 -16.82 -14.37 -17.43
C ILE A 639 -18.30 -14.27 -17.83
N SER A 640 -18.62 -14.53 -19.10
CA SER A 640 -20.01 -14.54 -19.58
C SER A 640 -20.86 -15.64 -18.93
N ALA A 641 -20.33 -16.87 -18.81
CA ALA A 641 -21.06 -18.01 -18.27
C ALA A 641 -21.23 -17.98 -16.74
N THR A 642 -20.51 -17.09 -16.05
CA THR A 642 -20.57 -16.89 -14.59
C THR A 642 -21.30 -15.61 -14.19
N HIS A 643 -21.95 -14.96 -15.16
CA HIS A 643 -22.82 -13.81 -14.97
C HIS A 643 -24.26 -14.22 -15.27
N TYR A 644 -25.18 -13.93 -14.36
CA TYR A 644 -26.59 -14.27 -14.52
C TYR A 644 -27.47 -13.09 -14.10
N PRO A 645 -28.09 -12.36 -15.05
CA PRO A 645 -29.04 -11.30 -14.73
C PRO A 645 -30.46 -11.86 -14.52
N ILE A 646 -31.25 -11.19 -13.68
CA ILE A 646 -32.70 -11.39 -13.56
C ILE A 646 -33.42 -10.07 -13.84
N LEU A 647 -34.56 -10.15 -14.53
CA LEU A 647 -35.37 -8.99 -14.91
C LEU A 647 -36.77 -9.08 -14.30
N LYS A 648 -37.21 -7.99 -13.66
CA LYS A 648 -38.57 -7.78 -13.19
C LYS A 648 -39.23 -6.66 -14.00
N TYR A 649 -40.15 -7.03 -14.88
CA TYR A 649 -40.85 -6.09 -15.77
C TYR A 649 -41.74 -5.10 -15.01
N ALA A 650 -41.65 -3.81 -15.37
CA ALA A 650 -42.56 -2.80 -14.83
C ALA A 650 -43.96 -2.93 -15.46
N LYS A 651 -45.03 -2.76 -14.66
CA LYS A 651 -46.40 -2.67 -15.21
C LYS A 651 -46.57 -1.34 -15.97
N ALA A 652 -47.05 -1.41 -17.21
CA ALA A 652 -47.20 -0.28 -18.10
C ALA A 652 -48.18 0.79 -17.58
N SER A 653 -47.68 2.02 -17.41
CA SER A 653 -48.51 3.24 -17.47
C SER A 653 -47.73 4.39 -18.14
N GLU A 654 -48.19 4.74 -19.34
CA GLU A 654 -48.27 6.07 -20.00
C GLU A 654 -47.09 7.08 -19.92
N THR A 655 -46.32 7.11 -21.02
CA THR A 655 -45.81 8.24 -21.86
C THR A 655 -46.04 9.72 -21.45
N PRO A 656 -45.32 10.69 -22.05
CA PRO A 656 -43.87 10.85 -22.25
C PRO A 656 -43.37 12.22 -21.71
N GLN A 657 -42.13 12.28 -21.25
CA GLN A 657 -41.53 13.53 -20.74
C GLN A 657 -41.29 14.56 -21.86
N THR A 658 -41.59 15.82 -21.55
CA THR A 658 -41.55 16.97 -22.48
C THR A 658 -40.26 17.76 -22.27
N THR A 659 -39.94 18.65 -23.20
CA THR A 659 -38.76 19.54 -23.21
C THR A 659 -38.61 20.46 -21.98
N ALA A 660 -39.49 20.37 -20.98
CA ALA A 660 -39.31 20.95 -19.65
C ALA A 660 -38.40 20.11 -18.73
N ASP A 661 -38.26 18.80 -18.99
CA ASP A 661 -37.44 17.88 -18.17
C ASP A 661 -35.92 18.08 -18.40
N VAL A 662 -35.53 18.74 -19.49
CA VAL A 662 -34.13 19.07 -19.80
C VAL A 662 -33.60 20.22 -18.94
N LEU A 663 -34.47 21.02 -18.32
CA LEU A 663 -34.07 22.11 -17.42
C LEU A 663 -34.05 21.70 -15.94
N ASP A 664 -34.66 20.57 -15.59
CA ASP A 664 -34.63 20.00 -14.22
C ASP A 664 -33.46 19.03 -14.02
N SER A 665 -32.86 18.51 -15.10
CA SER A 665 -31.68 17.61 -15.04
C SER A 665 -30.39 18.28 -14.55
N PHE A 666 -30.40 19.59 -14.30
CA PHE A 666 -29.26 20.31 -13.70
C PHE A 666 -29.41 20.51 -12.18
N GLY A 667 -30.46 20.00 -11.52
CA GLY A 667 -30.47 19.84 -10.06
C GLY A 667 -30.49 21.14 -9.22
N TYR A 668 -30.84 22.30 -9.78
CA TYR A 668 -30.83 23.59 -9.04
C TYR A 668 -32.23 24.13 -8.65
N SER A 669 -33.29 23.30 -8.71
CA SER A 669 -34.65 23.71 -8.33
C SER A 669 -34.77 24.08 -6.84
N TRP A 670 -34.00 23.42 -5.96
CA TRP A 670 -33.91 23.71 -4.51
C TRP A 670 -33.33 25.09 -4.20
N LEU A 671 -32.46 25.62 -5.07
CA LEU A 671 -31.76 26.89 -4.86
C LEU A 671 -32.73 28.07 -4.78
N LYS A 672 -33.84 28.02 -5.54
CA LYS A 672 -34.91 29.03 -5.50
C LYS A 672 -35.64 29.03 -4.15
N TYR A 673 -35.85 27.86 -3.56
CA TYR A 673 -36.47 27.72 -2.24
C TYR A 673 -35.53 28.15 -1.12
N VAL A 674 -34.22 27.90 -1.25
CA VAL A 674 -33.21 28.41 -0.31
C VAL A 674 -33.06 29.93 -0.39
N LEU A 675 -33.04 30.51 -1.60
CA LEU A 675 -33.06 31.96 -1.79
C LEU A 675 -34.35 32.61 -1.27
N ALA A 676 -35.51 32.00 -1.51
CA ALA A 676 -36.79 32.46 -0.96
C ALA A 676 -36.82 32.36 0.57
N GLY A 677 -36.30 31.27 1.14
CA GLY A 677 -36.13 31.09 2.58
C GLY A 677 -35.20 32.15 3.19
N TYR A 678 -34.07 32.43 2.53
CA TYR A 678 -33.13 33.48 2.94
C TYR A 678 -33.79 34.87 2.93
N ILE A 679 -34.54 35.21 1.88
CA ILE A 679 -35.30 36.47 1.79
C ILE A 679 -36.36 36.55 2.88
N LEU A 680 -37.06 35.45 3.20
CA LEU A 680 -38.05 35.41 4.28
C LEU A 680 -37.42 35.61 5.66
N VAL A 681 -36.23 35.04 5.92
CA VAL A 681 -35.49 35.25 7.17
C VAL A 681 -34.98 36.70 7.26
N LEU A 682 -34.53 37.30 6.15
CA LEU A 682 -34.18 38.71 6.12
C LEU A 682 -35.41 39.59 6.40
N ILE A 683 -36.54 39.35 5.75
CA ILE A 683 -37.81 40.06 6.00
C ILE A 683 -38.23 39.90 7.46
N PHE A 684 -38.10 38.70 8.03
CA PHE A 684 -38.36 38.43 9.44
C PHE A 684 -37.40 39.20 10.36
N PHE A 685 -36.12 39.30 10.02
CA PHE A 685 -35.13 40.11 10.73
C PHE A 685 -35.50 41.61 10.68
N PHE A 686 -35.86 42.14 9.52
CA PHE A 686 -36.28 43.54 9.37
C PHE A 686 -37.62 43.83 10.07
N ALA A 687 -38.56 42.88 10.05
CA ALA A 687 -39.82 42.97 10.79
C ALA A 687 -39.58 42.94 12.30
N ASP A 688 -38.68 42.07 12.78
CA ASP A 688 -38.29 42.03 14.18
C ASP A 688 -37.58 43.30 14.61
N TRP A 689 -36.66 43.81 13.77
CA TRP A 689 -36.02 45.10 13.95
C TRP A 689 -37.07 46.21 14.10
N ARG A 690 -38.10 46.24 13.25
CA ARG A 690 -39.16 47.24 13.29
C ARG A 690 -40.04 47.12 14.54
N LEU A 691 -40.40 45.90 14.94
CA LEU A 691 -41.21 45.61 16.11
C LEU A 691 -40.50 45.97 17.41
N GLU A 692 -39.20 45.66 17.52
CA GLU A 692 -38.39 46.02 18.67
C GLU A 692 -38.15 47.52 18.77
N SER A 693 -37.92 48.18 17.64
CA SER A 693 -37.73 49.65 17.61
C SER A 693 -39.04 50.43 17.88
N ALA A 694 -40.20 49.78 17.70
CA ALA A 694 -41.52 50.36 17.99
C ALA A 694 -41.90 50.28 19.48
N LYS A 695 -41.35 49.32 20.24
CA LYS A 695 -41.50 49.26 21.70
C LYS A 695 -40.70 50.41 22.33
N LYS A 696 -41.38 51.46 22.77
CA LYS A 696 -40.79 52.63 23.44
C LYS A 696 -40.39 52.32 24.89
N VAL A 697 -39.49 51.36 25.10
CA VAL A 697 -38.84 51.19 26.40
C VAL A 697 -37.69 52.18 26.46
N LYS A 698 -37.80 53.21 27.32
CA LYS A 698 -36.74 54.19 27.58
C LYS A 698 -36.11 53.88 28.93
N PHE A 699 -34.79 53.85 28.97
CA PHE A 699 -34.00 53.73 30.20
C PHE A 699 -33.33 55.08 30.41
N GLU A 700 -33.75 55.85 31.41
CA GLU A 700 -33.27 57.23 31.62
C GLU A 700 -31.77 57.27 31.97
N ASP A 701 -31.24 56.20 32.57
CA ASP A 701 -29.85 56.11 33.04
C ASP A 701 -28.87 55.47 32.03
N SER A 702 -29.32 55.10 30.82
CA SER A 702 -28.46 54.46 29.81
C SER A 702 -28.23 55.39 28.60
N PRO A 703 -27.09 56.08 28.50
CA PRO A 703 -26.82 57.05 27.43
C PRO A 703 -26.63 56.40 26.04
N PHE A 704 -26.40 55.09 26.00
CA PHE A 704 -26.15 54.31 24.79
C PHE A 704 -26.96 53.00 24.81
N TYR A 705 -26.92 52.24 23.71
CA TYR A 705 -27.56 50.94 23.62
C TYR A 705 -26.61 49.84 24.10
N ALA A 706 -26.66 49.53 25.40
CA ALA A 706 -25.81 48.54 26.04
C ALA A 706 -26.27 47.10 25.79
N VAL A 707 -25.34 46.22 25.43
CA VAL A 707 -25.49 44.78 25.19
C VAL A 707 -24.22 44.09 25.70
N SER A 708 -24.33 42.89 26.27
CA SER A 708 -23.15 42.14 26.71
C SER A 708 -22.22 41.80 25.55
N VAL A 709 -20.91 41.85 25.79
CA VAL A 709 -19.90 41.43 24.80
C VAL A 709 -20.16 40.03 24.25
N SER A 710 -20.58 39.08 25.10
CA SER A 710 -20.89 37.71 24.69
C SER A 710 -22.04 37.63 23.68
N LYS A 711 -23.14 38.34 23.93
CA LYS A 711 -24.28 38.39 22.99
C LYS A 711 -23.87 39.08 21.71
N PHE A 712 -23.10 40.17 21.80
CA PHE A 712 -22.65 40.89 20.62
C PHE A 712 -21.84 40.00 19.68
N ILE A 713 -20.83 39.28 20.18
CA ILE A 713 -20.00 38.38 19.36
C ILE A 713 -20.86 37.27 18.76
N ILE A 714 -21.52 36.47 19.62
CA ILE A 714 -22.22 35.26 19.19
C ILE A 714 -23.32 35.61 18.19
N TYR A 715 -24.14 36.61 18.49
CA TYR A 715 -25.24 36.97 17.62
C TYR A 715 -24.78 37.71 16.36
N SER A 716 -23.63 38.39 16.36
CA SER A 716 -23.06 38.96 15.13
C SER A 716 -22.57 37.88 14.18
N ILE A 717 -21.92 36.83 14.68
CA ILE A 717 -21.48 35.69 13.86
C ILE A 717 -22.69 34.92 13.33
N LEU A 718 -23.63 34.56 14.21
CA LEU A 718 -24.84 33.81 13.84
C LEU A 718 -25.88 34.62 13.05
N SER A 719 -25.68 35.92 12.89
CA SER A 719 -26.47 36.77 11.99
C SER A 719 -25.69 37.21 10.75
N LEU A 720 -24.56 36.57 10.44
CA LEU A 720 -23.70 36.88 9.30
C LEU A 720 -23.28 38.36 9.24
N GLY A 721 -23.01 38.95 10.41
CA GLY A 721 -22.59 40.35 10.59
C GLY A 721 -23.74 41.36 10.69
N ILE A 722 -25.00 40.97 10.48
CA ILE A 722 -26.15 41.90 10.47
C ILE A 722 -26.35 42.58 11.84
N PHE A 723 -26.10 41.86 12.95
CA PHE A 723 -26.26 42.44 14.29
C PHE A 723 -25.33 43.62 14.56
N VAL A 724 -24.13 43.65 13.98
CA VAL A 724 -23.20 44.80 14.10
C VAL A 724 -23.86 46.06 13.58
N ASN A 725 -24.48 45.98 12.39
CA ASN A 725 -25.18 47.10 11.76
C ASN A 725 -26.37 47.59 12.59
N TYR A 726 -27.14 46.65 13.16
CA TYR A 726 -28.26 46.96 14.05
C TYR A 726 -27.79 47.65 15.33
N TRP A 727 -26.75 47.13 15.97
CA TRP A 727 -26.17 47.69 17.18
C TRP A 727 -25.63 49.11 16.92
N SER A 728 -24.96 49.34 15.79
CA SER A 728 -24.50 50.67 15.39
C SER A 728 -25.68 51.63 15.16
N TYR A 729 -26.75 51.18 14.48
CA TYR A 729 -27.98 51.97 14.32
C TYR A 729 -28.56 52.43 15.66
N ARG A 730 -28.68 51.51 16.64
CA ARG A 730 -29.26 51.83 17.96
C ARG A 730 -28.42 52.86 18.71
N ASN A 731 -27.10 52.76 18.63
CA ASN A 731 -26.20 53.72 19.25
C ASN A 731 -26.24 55.09 18.54
N PHE A 732 -26.31 55.15 17.21
CA PHE A 732 -26.51 56.42 16.51
C PHE A 732 -27.89 57.04 16.76
N LYS A 733 -28.92 56.22 17.03
CA LYS A 733 -30.23 56.72 17.45
C LYS A 733 -30.17 57.35 18.84
N ALA A 734 -29.47 56.73 19.80
CA ALA A 734 -29.25 57.29 21.12
C ALA A 734 -28.49 58.63 21.04
N ILE A 735 -27.43 58.71 20.23
CA ILE A 735 -26.68 59.95 19.96
C ILE A 735 -27.59 61.03 19.37
N LYS A 736 -28.46 60.68 18.42
CA LYS A 736 -29.41 61.61 17.82
C LYS A 736 -30.37 62.20 18.86
N GLU A 737 -30.92 61.36 19.72
CA GLU A 737 -31.88 61.75 20.76
C GLU A 737 -31.21 62.58 21.86
N ARG A 738 -29.98 62.24 22.26
CA ARG A 738 -29.18 62.97 23.26
C ARG A 738 -28.74 64.36 22.77
N ASP A 739 -28.20 64.43 21.55
CA ASP A 739 -27.55 65.64 21.02
C ASP A 739 -28.51 66.49 20.16
N ASN A 740 -29.77 66.08 20.02
CA ASN A 740 -30.78 66.67 19.13
C ASN A 740 -30.25 66.96 17.70
N SER A 741 -29.44 66.04 17.17
CA SER A 741 -28.71 66.22 15.91
C SER A 741 -29.53 65.79 14.68
N SER A 742 -29.17 66.31 13.50
CA SER A 742 -29.84 65.98 12.23
C SER A 742 -29.34 64.67 11.58
N ILE A 743 -28.55 63.86 12.29
CA ILE A 743 -27.97 62.64 11.74
C ILE A 743 -29.05 61.62 11.31
N MET A 744 -28.66 60.71 10.41
CA MET A 744 -29.51 59.61 9.93
C MET A 744 -29.03 58.27 10.51
N PRO A 745 -29.57 57.80 11.65
CA PRO A 745 -29.07 56.59 12.31
C PRO A 745 -29.14 55.33 11.44
N ILE A 746 -30.18 55.21 10.61
CA ILE A 746 -30.38 54.03 9.73
C ILE A 746 -29.26 53.93 8.70
N ALA A 747 -28.94 55.02 8.00
CA ALA A 747 -27.87 55.03 7.01
C ALA A 747 -26.51 54.72 7.66
N ARG A 748 -26.25 55.28 8.85
CA ARG A 748 -25.02 55.00 9.60
C ARG A 748 -24.93 53.57 10.13
N GLY A 749 -26.06 52.92 10.40
CA GLY A 749 -26.11 51.50 10.75
C GLY A 749 -25.86 50.58 9.55
N ILE A 750 -26.50 50.83 8.40
CA ILE A 750 -26.29 50.04 7.17
C ILE A 750 -24.84 50.12 6.69
N PHE A 751 -24.23 51.29 6.81
CA PHE A 751 -22.82 51.53 6.47
C PHE A 751 -21.92 51.61 7.71
N ALA A 752 -22.17 50.79 8.74
CA ALA A 752 -21.46 50.85 10.02
C ALA A 752 -19.92 50.84 9.87
N PHE A 753 -19.40 50.11 8.88
CA PHE A 753 -17.97 50.07 8.56
C PHE A 753 -17.37 51.44 8.19
N LEU A 754 -18.12 52.34 7.55
CA LEU A 754 -17.69 53.73 7.29
C LEU A 754 -17.79 54.62 8.54
N TRP A 755 -18.72 54.28 9.45
CA TRP A 755 -19.08 55.12 10.59
C TRP A 755 -18.53 54.61 11.94
N TYR A 756 -17.65 53.61 11.94
CA TYR A 756 -16.95 53.12 13.12
C TYR A 756 -16.20 54.23 13.87
N TYR A 757 -15.36 54.99 13.16
CA TYR A 757 -14.56 56.04 13.78
C TYR A 757 -15.41 57.22 14.31
N PRO A 758 -16.43 57.71 13.58
CA PRO A 758 -17.42 58.64 14.12
C PRO A 758 -18.18 58.14 15.36
N LEU A 759 -18.50 56.84 15.43
CA LEU A 759 -19.13 56.27 16.63
C LEU A 759 -18.15 56.30 17.81
N TYR A 760 -16.89 55.91 17.58
CA TYR A 760 -15.82 56.01 18.58
C TYR A 760 -15.66 57.45 19.12
N LEU A 761 -15.67 58.47 18.25
CA LEU A 761 -15.54 59.87 18.68
C LEU A 761 -16.67 60.28 19.64
N ALA A 762 -17.91 59.88 19.37
CA ALA A 762 -19.05 60.16 20.24
C ALA A 762 -18.95 59.45 21.61
N LEU A 763 -18.38 58.24 21.64
CA LEU A 763 -18.11 57.50 22.88
C LEU A 763 -16.93 58.12 23.66
N ALA A 764 -15.88 58.54 22.97
CA ALA A 764 -14.71 59.19 23.55
C ALA A 764 -15.06 60.56 24.16
N GLU A 765 -15.87 61.35 23.48
CA GLU A 765 -16.39 62.62 23.99
C GLU A 765 -17.24 62.41 25.25
N HIS A 766 -18.15 61.43 25.24
CA HIS A 766 -18.91 61.06 26.43
C HIS A 766 -18.00 60.62 27.59
N SER A 767 -16.99 59.79 27.32
CA SER A 767 -16.02 59.36 28.32
C SER A 767 -15.25 60.54 28.90
N GLN A 768 -14.87 61.49 28.05
CA GLN A 768 -14.13 62.68 28.46
C GLN A 768 -15.00 63.59 29.34
N GLN A 769 -16.28 63.76 29.02
CA GLN A 769 -17.23 64.57 29.79
C GLN A 769 -17.58 63.95 31.15
N GLN A 770 -17.75 62.62 31.22
CA GLN A 770 -18.16 61.94 32.46
C GLN A 770 -17.00 61.54 33.37
N LEU A 771 -15.83 61.19 32.81
CA LEU A 771 -14.71 60.59 33.55
C LEU A 771 -13.42 61.40 33.49
N ASN A 772 -13.43 62.60 32.90
CA ASN A 772 -12.27 63.48 32.66
C ASN A 772 -11.11 62.83 31.87
N LYS A 773 -11.32 61.66 31.27
CA LYS A 773 -10.37 60.97 30.39
C LYS A 773 -11.10 60.02 29.42
N ASN A 774 -10.57 59.86 28.22
CA ASN A 774 -11.02 58.84 27.27
C ASN A 774 -10.61 57.43 27.75
N LYS A 775 -11.60 56.65 28.22
CA LYS A 775 -11.43 55.25 28.62
C LYS A 775 -11.86 54.26 27.52
N VAL A 776 -12.27 54.72 26.34
CA VAL A 776 -12.70 53.84 25.24
C VAL A 776 -11.47 53.15 24.63
N MET A 777 -10.55 53.94 24.06
CA MET A 777 -9.22 53.53 23.57
C MET A 777 -8.46 54.78 23.06
N PRO A 778 -7.15 54.72 22.81
CA PRO A 778 -6.41 55.80 22.14
C PRO A 778 -6.89 56.05 20.69
N ASN A 779 -6.80 57.29 20.21
CA ASN A 779 -7.23 57.68 18.85
C ASN A 779 -6.52 56.89 17.74
N TRP A 780 -5.22 56.61 17.90
CA TRP A 780 -4.45 55.84 16.91
C TRP A 780 -4.95 54.39 16.83
N THR A 781 -5.30 53.76 17.95
CA THR A 781 -5.87 52.41 17.99
C THR A 781 -7.24 52.38 17.31
N ALA A 782 -8.08 53.38 17.54
CA ALA A 782 -9.37 53.50 16.87
C ALA A 782 -9.23 53.67 15.35
N LEU A 783 -8.24 54.44 14.89
CA LEU A 783 -7.93 54.61 13.48
C LEU A 783 -7.47 53.29 12.84
N THR A 784 -6.57 52.55 13.51
CA THR A 784 -6.11 51.24 13.04
C THR A 784 -7.25 50.23 12.92
N LEU A 785 -8.10 50.11 13.94
CA LEU A 785 -9.25 49.21 13.91
C LEU A 785 -10.25 49.58 12.82
N TRP A 786 -10.46 50.89 12.57
CA TRP A 786 -11.31 51.33 11.48
C TRP A 786 -10.76 50.93 10.11
N LEU A 787 -9.44 51.09 9.89
CA LEU A 787 -8.79 50.64 8.65
C LEU A 787 -8.89 49.13 8.47
N MET A 788 -8.78 48.35 9.56
CA MET A 788 -8.99 46.90 9.52
C MET A 788 -10.45 46.54 9.19
N VAL A 789 -11.42 47.26 9.73
CA VAL A 789 -12.85 47.09 9.38
C VAL A 789 -13.10 47.42 7.91
N LEU A 790 -12.48 48.48 7.37
CA LEU A 790 -12.55 48.83 5.95
C LEU A 790 -11.92 47.74 5.08
N ALA A 791 -10.71 47.32 5.41
CA ALA A 791 -10.00 46.26 4.70
C ALA A 791 -10.80 44.95 4.71
N SER A 792 -11.40 44.58 5.85
CA SER A 792 -12.27 43.41 5.97
C SER A 792 -13.52 43.53 5.09
N ALA A 793 -14.16 44.71 5.05
CA ALA A 793 -15.32 44.95 4.20
C ALA A 793 -14.99 44.88 2.70
N PHE A 794 -13.75 45.19 2.29
CA PHE A 794 -13.27 44.99 0.92
C PHE A 794 -12.87 43.54 0.64
N ALA A 795 -12.18 42.89 1.59
CA ALA A 795 -11.78 41.49 1.49
C ALA A 795 -12.99 40.55 1.34
N TYR A 796 -14.11 40.88 2.00
CA TYR A 796 -15.39 40.18 1.84
C TYR A 796 -15.88 40.11 0.37
N ARG A 797 -15.41 40.98 -0.52
CA ARG A 797 -15.79 40.98 -1.95
C ARG A 797 -14.85 40.18 -2.86
N MET A 798 -13.78 39.58 -2.31
CA MET A 798 -12.78 38.84 -3.09
C MET A 798 -13.05 37.33 -3.12
N ASP A 799 -14.23 36.90 -2.64
CA ASP A 799 -14.81 35.54 -2.64
C ASP A 799 -14.01 34.43 -1.93
N GLU A 800 -12.67 34.47 -1.89
CA GLU A 800 -11.84 33.35 -1.38
C GLU A 800 -11.82 33.17 0.15
N TYR A 801 -12.27 34.16 0.95
CA TYR A 801 -12.21 34.11 2.43
C TYR A 801 -13.37 34.84 3.12
N ALA A 802 -14.51 34.97 2.44
CA ALA A 802 -15.62 35.82 2.89
C ALA A 802 -16.20 35.37 4.25
N THR A 803 -16.26 34.06 4.50
CA THR A 803 -16.86 33.46 5.70
C THR A 803 -15.95 33.59 6.91
N ILE A 804 -14.65 33.37 6.74
CA ILE A 804 -13.65 33.62 7.79
C ILE A 804 -13.67 35.10 8.20
N VAL A 805 -13.78 36.03 7.24
CA VAL A 805 -13.88 37.47 7.55
C VAL A 805 -15.13 37.78 8.37
N ILE A 806 -16.29 37.17 8.08
CA ILE A 806 -17.52 37.30 8.89
C ILE A 806 -17.28 36.87 10.35
N CYS A 807 -16.52 35.80 10.57
CA CYS A 807 -16.24 35.29 11.92
C CYS A 807 -15.35 36.24 12.73
N ILE A 808 -14.39 36.89 12.08
CA ILE A 808 -13.41 37.77 12.74
C ILE A 808 -13.95 39.20 12.93
N MET A 809 -14.80 39.69 12.03
CA MET A 809 -15.26 41.08 12.00
C MET A 809 -15.84 41.61 13.33
N PRO A 810 -16.67 40.86 14.10
CA PRO A 810 -17.25 41.37 15.35
C PRO A 810 -16.19 41.68 16.42
N PHE A 811 -15.04 41.00 16.39
CA PHE A 811 -13.95 41.22 17.35
C PHE A 811 -13.34 42.62 17.21
N LEU A 812 -13.37 43.19 16.00
CA LEU A 812 -12.87 44.55 15.76
C LEU A 812 -13.74 45.64 16.43
N TRP A 813 -14.99 45.32 16.79
CA TRP A 813 -15.92 46.25 17.46
C TRP A 813 -15.86 46.19 18.98
N LEU A 814 -15.11 45.25 19.57
CA LEU A 814 -15.11 44.99 21.01
C LEU A 814 -14.77 46.20 21.90
N PRO A 815 -13.80 47.07 21.56
CA PRO A 815 -13.51 48.21 22.44
C PRO A 815 -14.70 49.16 22.62
N LEU A 816 -15.53 49.33 21.58
CA LEU A 816 -16.71 50.20 21.64
C LEU A 816 -17.84 49.54 22.43
N VAL A 817 -18.06 48.24 22.19
CA VAL A 817 -19.09 47.44 22.87
C VAL A 817 -18.77 47.33 24.36
N SER A 818 -17.52 46.98 24.70
CA SER A 818 -17.06 46.83 26.08
C SER A 818 -17.16 48.14 26.86
N TYR A 819 -16.87 49.29 26.23
CA TYR A 819 -17.02 50.58 26.89
C TYR A 819 -18.49 50.91 27.19
N ILE A 820 -19.38 50.66 26.24
CA ILE A 820 -20.82 50.88 26.44
C ILE A 820 -21.38 49.95 27.53
N GLU A 821 -20.96 48.68 27.56
CA GLU A 821 -21.34 47.73 28.60
C GLU A 821 -20.90 48.17 30.00
N GLN A 822 -19.70 48.72 30.14
CA GLN A 822 -19.16 49.17 31.42
C GLN A 822 -19.75 50.50 31.92
N THR A 823 -20.36 51.30 31.04
CA THR A 823 -20.87 52.64 31.38
C THR A 823 -22.36 52.67 31.74
N ASP A 824 -23.11 51.60 31.51
CA ASP A 824 -24.49 51.47 31.99
C ASP A 824 -24.53 51.10 33.48
N THR A 825 -24.77 52.10 34.34
CA THR A 825 -24.75 51.98 35.80
C THR A 825 -26.01 51.33 36.38
N SER A 826 -27.14 51.41 35.68
CA SER A 826 -28.43 50.86 36.13
C SER A 826 -28.49 49.33 36.03
N LYS A 827 -27.70 48.74 35.12
CA LYS A 827 -27.74 47.33 34.68
C LYS A 827 -29.09 46.84 34.13
N GLU A 828 -30.16 47.62 34.24
CA GLU A 828 -31.49 47.27 33.74
C GLU A 828 -31.53 47.22 32.21
N ALA A 829 -30.95 48.24 31.55
CA ALA A 829 -30.88 48.28 30.09
C ALA A 829 -29.97 47.18 29.53
N LEU A 830 -28.80 46.98 30.14
CA LEU A 830 -27.88 45.88 29.80
C LEU A 830 -28.54 44.51 29.93
N HIS A 831 -29.22 44.22 31.05
CA HIS A 831 -29.91 42.93 31.25
C HIS A 831 -31.04 42.73 30.23
N TYR A 832 -31.86 43.75 30.00
CA TYR A 832 -32.98 43.69 29.06
C TYR A 832 -32.53 43.48 27.60
N ASN A 833 -31.47 44.17 27.16
CA ASN A 833 -30.96 44.08 25.81
C ASN A 833 -30.10 42.81 25.59
N SER A 834 -29.50 42.27 26.65
CA SER A 834 -28.71 41.02 26.60
C SER A 834 -29.57 39.76 26.67
N TYR A 835 -30.84 39.87 27.04
CA TYR A 835 -31.78 38.75 27.03
C TYR A 835 -32.01 38.19 25.61
N TRP A 836 -31.83 36.89 25.42
CA TRP A 836 -32.08 36.22 24.14
C TRP A 836 -33.56 35.92 23.97
N ARG A 837 -34.16 36.48 22.92
CA ARG A 837 -35.58 36.24 22.60
C ARG A 837 -35.70 35.08 21.62
N ILE A 838 -36.82 34.36 21.65
CA ILE A 838 -37.11 33.19 20.78
C ILE A 838 -36.76 33.48 19.30
N ARG A 839 -37.14 34.65 18.80
CA ARG A 839 -36.82 35.10 17.43
C ARG A 839 -35.33 35.15 17.08
N GLN A 840 -34.46 35.49 18.05
CA GLN A 840 -33.01 35.55 17.85
C GLN A 840 -32.41 34.15 17.78
N HIS A 841 -32.99 33.19 18.52
CA HIS A 841 -32.65 31.78 18.37
C HIS A 841 -33.08 31.24 16.99
N LEU A 842 -34.26 31.60 16.49
CA LEU A 842 -34.72 31.19 15.16
C LEU A 842 -33.83 31.73 14.04
N ILE A 843 -33.43 33.00 14.11
CA ILE A 843 -32.49 33.59 13.14
C ILE A 843 -31.13 32.89 13.20
N SER A 844 -30.62 32.64 14.40
CA SER A 844 -29.34 31.95 14.59
C SER A 844 -29.37 30.53 14.04
N LEU A 845 -30.47 29.80 14.26
CA LEU A 845 -30.68 28.45 13.74
C LEU A 845 -30.75 28.43 12.21
N ALA A 846 -31.33 29.46 11.59
CA ALA A 846 -31.45 29.56 10.14
C ALA A 846 -30.10 29.84 9.45
N PHE A 847 -29.23 30.66 10.04
CA PHE A 847 -27.95 31.05 9.43
C PHE A 847 -26.76 30.19 9.85
N ALA A 848 -26.81 29.48 10.98
CA ALA A 848 -25.72 28.63 11.44
C ALA A 848 -25.28 27.56 10.40
N PRO A 849 -26.18 26.86 9.69
CA PRO A 849 -25.78 25.88 8.69
C PRO A 849 -25.02 26.51 7.51
N LEU A 850 -25.44 27.70 7.06
CA LEU A 850 -24.78 28.44 5.98
C LEU A 850 -23.38 28.89 6.37
N LEU A 851 -23.22 29.41 7.59
CA LEU A 851 -21.91 29.79 8.13
C LEU A 851 -20.98 28.57 8.23
N PHE A 852 -21.49 27.45 8.75
CA PHE A 852 -20.70 26.24 8.94
C PHE A 852 -20.25 25.65 7.60
N LEU A 853 -21.16 25.59 6.62
CA LEU A 853 -20.86 25.14 5.26
C LEU A 853 -19.75 25.98 4.61
N GLY A 854 -19.85 27.31 4.67
CA GLY A 854 -18.85 28.21 4.08
C GLY A 854 -17.46 28.07 4.71
N VAL A 855 -17.38 27.93 6.03
CA VAL A 855 -16.09 27.70 6.71
C VAL A 855 -15.46 26.39 6.26
N LEU A 856 -16.24 25.31 6.19
CA LEU A 856 -15.74 24.00 5.80
C LEU A 856 -15.22 23.97 4.34
N GLN A 857 -15.82 24.74 3.44
CA GLN A 857 -15.35 24.90 2.06
C GLN A 857 -14.06 25.74 1.97
N GLU A 858 -13.96 26.83 2.73
CA GLU A 858 -12.77 27.70 2.74
C GLU A 858 -11.52 27.01 3.32
N VAL A 859 -11.69 26.00 4.19
CA VAL A 859 -10.58 25.18 4.72
C VAL A 859 -10.35 23.86 3.96
N ASN A 860 -10.99 23.69 2.80
CA ASN A 860 -10.89 22.52 1.92
C ASN A 860 -11.28 21.17 2.55
N ILE A 861 -12.09 21.18 3.62
CA ILE A 861 -12.69 19.96 4.18
C ILE A 861 -13.85 19.48 3.28
N LEU A 862 -14.65 20.44 2.79
CA LEU A 862 -15.63 20.22 1.73
C LEU A 862 -15.07 20.72 0.40
N PRO A 863 -15.56 20.22 -0.75
CA PRO A 863 -15.06 20.67 -2.04
C PRO A 863 -15.33 22.16 -2.27
N ASN A 864 -14.44 22.77 -3.05
CA ASN A 864 -14.41 24.21 -3.34
C ASN A 864 -14.47 24.39 -4.85
N ALA A 865 -15.14 25.45 -5.32
CA ALA A 865 -15.23 25.82 -6.74
C ALA A 865 -13.89 26.27 -7.36
N ALA A 866 -12.79 26.26 -6.60
CA ALA A 866 -11.44 26.59 -7.04
C ALA A 866 -10.61 25.33 -7.34
N ILE A 867 -9.69 25.44 -8.30
CA ILE A 867 -8.66 24.41 -8.50
C ILE A 867 -7.60 24.60 -7.42
N ILE A 868 -7.42 23.58 -6.58
CA ILE A 868 -6.45 23.63 -5.49
C ILE A 868 -5.18 22.87 -5.85
N LYS A 869 -4.08 23.25 -5.19
CA LYS A 869 -2.83 22.49 -5.25
C LYS A 869 -2.94 21.25 -4.37
N GLY A 870 -2.25 20.18 -4.72
CA GLY A 870 -2.35 18.94 -3.96
C GLY A 870 -1.80 19.01 -2.52
N ASP A 871 -0.91 19.96 -2.21
CA ASP A 871 -0.45 20.24 -0.84
C ASP A 871 -1.55 20.84 0.07
N SER A 872 -2.64 21.30 -0.53
CA SER A 872 -3.80 21.86 0.15
C SER A 872 -4.88 20.81 0.45
N LEU A 873 -4.69 19.57 -0.03
CA LEU A 873 -5.55 18.44 0.29
C LEU A 873 -5.25 17.89 1.68
N TRP A 874 -6.31 17.56 2.41
CA TRP A 874 -6.18 16.88 3.68
C TRP A 874 -5.74 15.41 3.50
N PRO A 875 -5.03 14.82 4.47
CA PRO A 875 -4.53 13.44 4.36
C PRO A 875 -5.61 12.42 3.99
N TYR A 876 -6.83 12.56 4.51
CA TYR A 876 -7.92 11.63 4.24
C TYR A 876 -8.44 11.71 2.78
N GLN A 877 -8.31 12.88 2.13
CA GLN A 877 -8.61 13.05 0.70
C GLN A 877 -7.54 12.37 -0.15
N VAL A 878 -6.27 12.59 0.16
CA VAL A 878 -5.15 11.91 -0.52
C VAL A 878 -5.23 10.40 -0.34
N HIS A 879 -5.54 9.93 0.87
CA HIS A 879 -5.74 8.50 1.13
C HIS A 879 -6.92 7.92 0.36
N PHE A 880 -8.03 8.65 0.18
CA PHE A 880 -9.14 8.20 -0.64
C PHE A 880 -8.72 8.01 -2.11
N LEU A 881 -8.01 8.99 -2.68
CA LEU A 881 -7.53 8.93 -4.07
C LEU A 881 -6.59 7.73 -4.29
N LYS A 882 -5.64 7.52 -3.37
CA LYS A 882 -4.70 6.39 -3.43
C LYS A 882 -5.39 5.05 -3.18
N ARG A 883 -6.26 4.95 -2.18
CA ARG A 883 -6.98 3.71 -1.80
C ARG A 883 -7.87 3.19 -2.93
N ASN A 884 -8.52 4.09 -3.67
CA ASN A 884 -9.39 3.74 -4.78
C ASN A 884 -8.64 3.67 -6.12
N ARG A 885 -7.30 3.71 -6.11
CA ARG A 885 -6.44 3.64 -7.30
C ARG A 885 -6.74 4.71 -8.35
N LEU A 886 -7.27 5.85 -7.92
CA LEU A 886 -7.53 7.02 -8.76
C LEU A 886 -6.24 7.77 -9.11
N THR A 887 -5.21 7.59 -8.30
CA THR A 887 -3.85 8.04 -8.54
C THR A 887 -2.84 6.95 -8.16
N PRO A 888 -1.64 6.92 -8.77
CA PRO A 888 -0.57 5.98 -8.38
C PRO A 888 -0.11 6.19 -6.93
N GLU A 889 0.22 5.11 -6.22
CA GLU A 889 0.60 5.17 -4.80
C GLU A 889 1.88 6.00 -4.54
N ASN A 890 2.81 5.99 -5.49
CA ASN A 890 4.13 6.63 -5.41
C ASN A 890 4.18 8.03 -6.06
N GLU A 891 3.05 8.61 -6.48
CA GLU A 891 3.01 9.95 -7.06
C GLU A 891 2.33 10.97 -6.15
N GLU A 892 2.79 12.21 -6.25
CA GLU A 892 2.19 13.37 -5.60
C GLU A 892 1.17 14.04 -6.53
N ILE A 893 0.05 14.48 -5.93
CA ILE A 893 -0.99 15.21 -6.65
C ILE A 893 -0.52 16.66 -6.77
N LEU A 894 -0.55 17.20 -7.99
CA LEU A 894 -0.13 18.57 -8.24
C LEU A 894 -1.32 19.53 -8.20
N TYR A 895 -2.40 19.14 -8.87
CA TYR A 895 -3.64 19.91 -8.97
C TYR A 895 -4.84 18.99 -8.82
N PHE A 896 -5.86 19.49 -8.12
CA PHE A 896 -7.11 18.78 -7.89
C PHE A 896 -8.30 19.74 -7.96
N TYR A 897 -9.41 19.25 -8.51
CA TYR A 897 -10.69 19.94 -8.59
C TYR A 897 -11.84 18.95 -8.41
N SER A 898 -12.91 19.35 -7.71
CA SER A 898 -14.15 18.60 -7.56
C SER A 898 -15.32 19.60 -7.58
N ASP A 899 -16.36 19.32 -8.36
CA ASP A 899 -17.56 20.16 -8.47
C ASP A 899 -18.65 19.75 -7.46
N ALA A 900 -18.40 18.70 -6.66
CA ALA A 900 -19.32 18.24 -5.63
C ALA A 900 -19.56 19.29 -4.53
N VAL A 901 -20.79 19.35 -4.00
CA VAL A 901 -21.16 20.36 -2.98
C VAL A 901 -20.71 19.96 -1.57
N PHE A 902 -20.73 18.65 -1.26
CA PHE A 902 -20.52 18.14 0.10
C PHE A 902 -19.46 17.04 0.21
N ASP A 903 -19.09 16.37 -0.88
CA ASP A 903 -18.22 15.19 -0.78
C ASP A 903 -17.36 15.01 -2.02
N TYR A 904 -16.04 15.14 -1.88
CA TYR A 904 -15.04 14.96 -2.94
C TYR A 904 -14.93 13.51 -3.40
N ARG A 905 -15.63 12.57 -2.75
CA ARG A 905 -15.73 11.17 -3.19
C ARG A 905 -16.72 11.01 -4.35
N GLU A 906 -17.57 12.00 -4.57
CA GLU A 906 -18.56 11.99 -5.64
C GLU A 906 -17.94 12.36 -7.00
N ASP A 907 -16.93 13.23 -7.04
CA ASP A 907 -16.19 13.53 -8.27
C ASP A 907 -14.79 14.09 -8.00
N GLY A 908 -13.93 14.04 -9.01
CA GLY A 908 -12.65 14.71 -8.96
C GLY A 908 -11.82 14.61 -10.24
N ASN A 909 -11.09 15.67 -10.54
CA ASN A 909 -10.29 15.85 -11.73
C ASN A 909 -8.91 16.36 -11.33
N GLY A 910 -7.84 15.82 -11.91
CA GLY A 910 -6.51 16.25 -11.51
C GLY A 910 -5.36 15.68 -12.32
N ILE A 911 -4.17 16.12 -11.92
CA ILE A 911 -2.91 15.65 -12.50
C ILE A 911 -1.86 15.39 -11.42
N THR A 912 -1.00 14.44 -11.72
CA THR A 912 0.24 14.11 -11.00
C THR A 912 1.43 14.47 -11.91
N GLU A 913 2.64 14.04 -11.56
CA GLU A 913 3.79 14.29 -12.42
C GLU A 913 3.70 13.54 -13.75
N ASN A 914 3.27 12.26 -13.74
CA ASN A 914 3.24 11.44 -14.95
C ASN A 914 1.82 11.06 -15.42
N TYR A 915 0.79 11.24 -14.59
CA TYR A 915 -0.57 10.82 -14.90
C TYR A 915 -1.58 11.98 -14.88
N ILE A 916 -2.60 11.84 -15.72
CA ILE A 916 -3.83 12.61 -15.72
C ILE A 916 -4.99 11.69 -15.31
N PHE A 917 -5.89 12.20 -14.47
CA PHE A 917 -7.01 11.42 -13.96
C PHE A 917 -8.30 12.23 -13.87
N SER A 918 -9.41 11.50 -14.02
CA SER A 918 -10.78 11.98 -13.83
C SER A 918 -11.58 10.86 -13.20
N TYR A 919 -12.43 11.19 -12.24
CA TYR A 919 -13.39 10.26 -11.67
C TYR A 919 -14.69 10.96 -11.33
N TYR A 920 -15.78 10.22 -11.40
CA TYR A 920 -17.08 10.65 -10.94
C TYR A 920 -17.87 9.43 -10.51
N LYS A 921 -18.82 9.68 -9.63
CA LYS A 921 -19.80 8.69 -9.22
C LYS A 921 -20.96 8.78 -10.20
N ASN A 922 -21.25 7.69 -10.90
CA ASN A 922 -22.35 7.64 -11.86
C ASN A 922 -23.71 7.62 -11.13
N ASP A 923 -24.81 7.65 -11.88
CA ASP A 923 -26.17 7.68 -11.32
C ASP A 923 -26.48 6.47 -10.41
N ASP A 924 -25.73 5.36 -10.57
CA ASP A 924 -25.82 4.14 -9.75
C ASP A 924 -24.92 4.16 -8.52
N GLY A 925 -24.28 5.28 -8.22
CA GLY A 925 -23.41 5.42 -7.07
C GLY A 925 -22.03 4.75 -7.22
N LYS A 926 -21.70 4.24 -8.40
CA LYS A 926 -20.40 3.59 -8.67
C LYS A 926 -19.36 4.60 -9.11
N LEU A 927 -18.16 4.46 -8.57
CA LEU A 927 -17.03 5.31 -8.91
C LEU A 927 -16.44 4.89 -10.25
N GLU A 928 -16.74 5.65 -11.30
CA GLU A 928 -16.10 5.55 -12.60
C GLU A 928 -14.85 6.42 -12.64
N SER A 929 -13.79 5.93 -13.26
CA SER A 929 -12.52 6.65 -13.30
C SER A 929 -11.71 6.33 -14.54
N ASP A 930 -11.09 7.36 -15.08
CA ASP A 930 -10.02 7.27 -16.08
C ASP A 930 -8.71 7.71 -15.44
N LEU A 931 -7.69 6.87 -15.55
CA LEU A 931 -6.32 7.16 -15.19
C LEU A 931 -5.44 6.84 -16.39
N SER A 932 -4.67 7.80 -16.88
CA SER A 932 -3.82 7.62 -18.07
C SER A 932 -2.48 8.32 -17.90
N HIS A 933 -1.41 7.67 -18.34
CA HIS A 933 -0.08 8.26 -18.33
C HIS A 933 0.03 9.29 -19.46
N PHE A 934 0.72 10.41 -19.26
CA PHE A 934 0.88 11.48 -20.27
C PHE A 934 1.55 11.02 -21.59
N LYS A 935 2.14 9.82 -21.63
CA LYS A 935 2.77 9.23 -22.82
C LYS A 935 1.74 8.60 -23.75
N ASP A 936 0.63 8.14 -23.18
CA ASP A 936 -0.47 7.49 -23.89
C ASP A 936 -1.51 8.54 -24.34
N ILE A 937 -1.20 9.84 -24.15
CA ILE A 937 -2.05 10.96 -24.56
C ILE A 937 -1.54 11.55 -25.87
N GLU A 938 -2.37 11.50 -26.90
CA GLU A 938 -2.05 12.12 -28.19
C GLU A 938 -2.14 13.65 -28.10
N LYS A 939 -3.26 14.17 -27.58
CA LYS A 939 -3.54 15.60 -27.45
C LYS A 939 -4.69 15.87 -26.48
N ILE A 940 -4.86 17.14 -26.12
CA ILE A 940 -6.04 17.62 -25.41
C ILE A 940 -6.77 18.71 -26.21
N GLU A 941 -8.09 18.77 -26.06
CA GLU A 941 -8.95 19.79 -26.65
C GLU A 941 -9.73 20.49 -25.54
N ALA A 942 -9.38 21.76 -25.25
CA ALA A 942 -9.98 22.53 -24.16
C ALA A 942 -11.06 23.49 -24.67
N SER A 943 -12.28 23.33 -24.15
CA SER A 943 -13.42 24.21 -24.35
C SER A 943 -13.64 25.07 -23.11
N TYR A 944 -13.12 26.30 -23.14
CA TYR A 944 -13.18 27.23 -22.00
C TYR A 944 -14.60 27.78 -21.78
N GLY A 945 -15.04 27.80 -20.52
CA GLY A 945 -16.29 28.42 -20.10
C GLY A 945 -16.34 29.93 -20.44
N LYS A 946 -17.54 30.48 -20.70
CA LYS A 946 -17.72 31.90 -21.10
C LYS A 946 -17.97 32.83 -19.92
N THR A 947 -18.68 32.37 -18.91
CA THR A 947 -18.97 33.10 -17.65
C THR A 947 -18.23 32.48 -16.46
N LYS A 948 -18.08 33.19 -15.33
CA LYS A 948 -17.45 32.68 -14.08
C LYS A 948 -18.11 31.41 -13.51
N LEU A 949 -19.36 31.13 -13.90
CA LEU A 949 -20.15 29.98 -13.47
C LEU A 949 -20.07 28.81 -14.45
N ASP A 950 -19.46 29.01 -15.62
CA ASP A 950 -19.31 27.95 -16.61
C ASP A 950 -18.03 27.15 -16.30
N ASN A 951 -18.15 25.83 -16.30
CA ASN A 951 -16.99 24.93 -16.21
C ASN A 951 -16.20 24.92 -17.53
N THR A 952 -14.90 24.70 -17.42
CA THR A 952 -14.02 24.42 -18.56
C THR A 952 -13.95 22.91 -18.76
N SER A 953 -14.24 22.47 -19.97
CA SER A 953 -14.21 21.06 -20.36
C SER A 953 -12.93 20.77 -21.13
N ILE A 954 -12.15 19.78 -20.70
CA ILE A 954 -10.88 19.39 -21.31
C ILE A 954 -11.03 17.93 -21.77
N LYS A 955 -11.15 17.74 -23.10
CA LYS A 955 -11.22 16.42 -23.69
C LYS A 955 -9.81 15.86 -23.88
N VAL A 956 -9.54 14.68 -23.33
CA VAL A 956 -8.25 14.00 -23.38
C VAL A 956 -8.33 12.85 -24.37
N ILE A 957 -7.53 12.91 -25.44
CA ILE A 957 -7.55 11.91 -26.52
C ILE A 957 -6.30 11.04 -26.39
N LYS A 958 -6.50 9.73 -26.24
CA LYS A 958 -5.44 8.74 -26.07
C LYS A 958 -4.90 8.28 -27.43
N THR A 959 -3.68 7.73 -27.44
CA THR A 959 -3.01 7.27 -28.67
C THR A 959 -3.68 6.08 -29.35
N ASP A 960 -4.54 5.34 -28.65
CA ASP A 960 -5.35 4.24 -29.17
C ASP A 960 -6.70 4.70 -29.79
N GLY A 961 -6.99 6.01 -29.74
CA GLY A 961 -8.22 6.61 -30.25
C GLY A 961 -9.37 6.70 -29.24
N SER A 962 -9.22 6.15 -28.02
CA SER A 962 -10.19 6.35 -26.94
C SER A 962 -10.04 7.74 -26.29
N ASP A 963 -11.08 8.23 -25.60
CA ASP A 963 -11.06 9.56 -24.97
C ASP A 963 -11.83 9.61 -23.65
N PHE A 964 -11.52 10.61 -22.83
CA PHE A 964 -12.25 10.93 -21.59
C PHE A 964 -12.22 12.43 -21.28
N LEU A 965 -13.04 12.89 -20.33
CA LEU A 965 -13.26 14.31 -20.04
C LEU A 965 -12.79 14.72 -18.64
N LEU A 966 -12.13 15.88 -18.56
CA LEU A 966 -11.97 16.61 -17.31
C LEU A 966 -12.91 17.82 -17.29
N ILE A 967 -13.63 17.99 -16.19
CA ILE A 967 -14.48 19.17 -15.93
C ILE A 967 -13.85 19.96 -14.79
N VAL A 968 -13.48 21.21 -15.04
CA VAL A 968 -12.79 22.04 -14.04
C VAL A 968 -13.36 23.45 -13.94
N GLY A 969 -13.37 23.96 -12.72
CA GLY A 969 -13.77 25.32 -12.41
C GLY A 969 -12.77 26.35 -12.93
N ARG A 970 -13.26 27.54 -13.26
CA ARG A 970 -12.46 28.63 -13.86
C ARG A 970 -12.15 29.78 -12.92
N LEU A 971 -12.38 29.59 -11.61
CA LEU A 971 -12.14 30.63 -10.62
C LEU A 971 -10.71 31.14 -10.78
N ASN A 972 -10.56 32.47 -10.82
CA ASN A 972 -9.26 33.14 -10.99
C ASN A 972 -8.42 32.69 -12.20
N LYS A 973 -9.05 32.13 -13.26
CA LYS A 973 -8.40 31.62 -14.48
C LYS A 973 -7.44 30.45 -14.23
N GLN A 974 -7.62 29.70 -13.15
CA GLN A 974 -6.77 28.55 -12.83
C GLN A 974 -6.93 27.40 -13.84
N ASP A 975 -8.08 27.31 -14.52
CA ASP A 975 -8.33 26.40 -15.63
C ASP A 975 -7.27 26.53 -16.74
N LYS A 976 -6.88 27.76 -17.08
CA LYS A 976 -5.81 28.02 -18.07
C LYS A 976 -4.45 27.53 -17.61
N VAL A 977 -4.15 27.70 -16.32
CA VAL A 977 -2.89 27.24 -15.71
C VAL A 977 -2.83 25.70 -15.76
N LEU A 978 -3.93 25.02 -15.43
CA LEU A 978 -4.01 23.57 -15.50
C LEU A 978 -3.81 23.05 -16.93
N VAL A 979 -4.47 23.66 -17.93
CA VAL A 979 -4.31 23.30 -19.35
C VAL A 979 -2.86 23.49 -19.83
N GLU A 980 -2.19 24.56 -19.41
CA GLU A 980 -0.78 24.78 -19.71
C GLU A 980 0.11 23.68 -19.11
N GLN A 981 -0.13 23.33 -17.84
CA GLN A 981 0.61 22.27 -17.15
C GLN A 981 0.41 20.88 -17.80
N ILE A 982 -0.78 20.59 -18.30
CA ILE A 982 -1.07 19.35 -19.05
C ILE A 982 -0.30 19.34 -20.37
N ASN A 983 -0.37 20.42 -21.17
CA ASN A 983 0.32 20.48 -22.47
C ASN A 983 1.84 20.38 -22.34
N LEU A 984 2.43 20.99 -21.30
CA LEU A 984 3.85 20.89 -21.00
C LEU A 984 4.26 19.42 -20.77
N ARG A 985 3.47 18.65 -20.02
CA ARG A 985 3.74 17.25 -19.72
C ARG A 985 3.54 16.33 -20.92
N ILE A 986 2.52 16.56 -21.75
CA ILE A 986 2.35 15.84 -23.02
C ILE A 986 3.56 16.08 -23.94
N THR A 987 4.02 17.34 -24.04
CA THR A 987 5.17 17.69 -24.89
C THR A 987 6.47 17.10 -24.36
N ALA A 988 6.71 17.17 -23.04
CA ALA A 988 7.90 16.61 -22.41
C ALA A 988 8.01 15.08 -22.61
N ASN A 989 6.89 14.36 -22.62
CA ASN A 989 6.84 12.92 -22.84
C ASN A 989 6.90 12.50 -24.32
N LYS A 990 6.79 13.44 -25.28
CA LYS A 990 7.02 13.17 -26.71
C LYS A 990 8.47 13.39 -27.16
N VAL A 991 9.26 14.09 -26.34
CA VAL A 991 10.67 14.44 -26.61
C VAL A 991 11.64 13.51 -25.88
N ARG A 992 11.18 12.83 -24.83
CA ARG A 992 11.85 11.68 -24.21
C ARG A 992 11.43 10.40 -24.92
#